data_AF-A0AA35IWV8-F1
#
_entry.id   AF-A0AA35IWV8-F1
#
_cell.length_a   1.000
_cell.length_b   1.000
_cell.length_c   1.000
_cell.angle_alpha   90.00
_cell.angle_beta   90.00
_cell.angle_gamma   90.00
#
_symmetry.space_group_name_H-M   'P 1'
#
loop_
_entity.id
_entity.type
_entity.pdbx_description
1 polymer ?
#
loop_
_entity_poly.entity_id
_entity_poly.type
_entity_poly.pdbx_seq_one_letter_code
_entity_poly.pdbx_strand_id
1 'polypeptide(L)'
;MTGKVNRDLFFKLASDLQEERLHAAVALIEDLSALNLPSDAEEWLYVLNRLVKGLASDRNSARLGFSLCLTEVINLAINMPSGQRPKGLESTNDFLNTLSSVLDVNVNDGGKKSVKGKDERGILFGKLFGLKSLLNEPLFSEIFIKNFENGNTDFFIRFTEELIDLALKKNWIKEPCFFTLFQTIKMLLPFIDESIAAKILLIYDKYNMTLTNEGLSTYLLLKYGGDKNLIPSTLDLKNLGWKSDDPLARGNLPLLTKVLRDSSVIPDTDGKSRDTKKQKNTNWNPRLHFVWDILLPLFGSGKLENTEHVSKKRKKTSTKKVQNSIQFPEFWKMAIDESFFNEKASSERKYLGFLIIDAAFKTVPGSYIGSCFSQNVMRTLINQSIDSQRVLNKIAQITLGSIVKACEEDLTNKLVPCLNSMLFGPHGSVNFDKLTKSSTVSKLIAIKELPSTVLTQLLNVFLPQLQQSKRDLTHTHFILDSILHIIRAHKVEIDDMDVMKPILTPIIYMAFFKDATDDQELEQLHELAKERLFSILGELTMNKEIHSEDPEINSWQFLTLKLILDMEKSHRGILINPLDENLEKTKEEAISSLAEISRSSTAQAWGLSTLLSMCLIQLYAGETDSISVIEELCEFSKDKNNSMVGITEILLSLLAQKKALLKKLSLIIWQQFIEDVGLEELQVLLDVLKARENKQGFAQLFEGEGEFEEIKEEESASEDESKSEGDSESESNSDDADEKDEEDDANEEVVNIDKEATSALVKALNLPDNIVNDKGEVDIDQLEGLSDDDEDDEDEESMDDEKMMELDGQLSEIFKRRKEALSNISTGNQRKVEVKESRENVISFKHRIVDMLTVYVKYCEKLALANKSEDSSSIGSPLSKLVYFIIPILKCINETLDRPLADKISKLLKGKIFKIKVNAFKEMDKNIEVMDLLKSTHKVLLTSKPGQHPAVFYSACSTSSLFLSKLYVEIHGNDKLDELIDLYAATTKEWTNRGKFGANVFIDFINWLSSKKQNVEDEK
;
A
#
# COMPACT_ATOMS: atom_id res chain seq x y z
N MET A 1 36.50 -48.35 -45.11
CA MET A 1 35.36 -47.44 -44.87
C MET A 1 35.63 -46.16 -45.67
N THR A 2 34.61 -45.39 -46.04
CA THR A 2 34.80 -44.18 -46.88
C THR A 2 35.34 -43.02 -46.05
N GLY A 3 36.48 -42.43 -46.43
CA GLY A 3 37.04 -41.22 -45.80
C GLY A 3 36.24 -39.96 -46.14
N LYS A 4 34.97 -39.91 -45.73
CA LYS A 4 34.05 -38.78 -45.89
C LYS A 4 33.10 -38.69 -44.71
N VAL A 5 33.03 -37.51 -44.12
CA VAL A 5 32.20 -37.15 -42.95
C VAL A 5 30.71 -37.23 -43.32
N ASN A 6 29.87 -37.74 -42.43
CA ASN A 6 28.44 -37.91 -42.69
C ASN A 6 27.75 -36.56 -42.95
N ARG A 7 27.20 -36.40 -44.15
CA ARG A 7 26.60 -35.14 -44.62
C ARG A 7 25.28 -34.79 -43.92
N ASP A 8 24.59 -35.78 -43.34
CA ASP A 8 23.32 -35.55 -42.63
C ASP A 8 23.52 -34.80 -41.31
N LEU A 9 24.71 -34.88 -40.72
CA LEU A 9 25.08 -34.15 -39.52
C LEU A 9 24.95 -32.63 -39.71
N PHE A 10 25.23 -32.10 -40.91
CA PHE A 10 25.04 -30.67 -41.22
C PHE A 10 23.57 -30.22 -41.22
N PHE A 11 22.61 -31.14 -41.37
CA PHE A 11 21.19 -30.81 -41.18
C PHE A 11 20.80 -30.86 -39.70
N LYS A 12 21.36 -31.79 -38.93
CA LYS A 12 21.13 -31.90 -37.46
C LYS A 12 21.79 -30.77 -36.67
N LEU A 13 22.96 -30.27 -37.09
CA LEU A 13 23.55 -29.02 -36.58
C LEU A 13 22.63 -27.80 -36.75
N ALA A 14 21.65 -27.88 -37.66
CA ALA A 14 20.63 -26.87 -37.90
C ALA A 14 19.24 -27.23 -37.31
N SER A 15 19.15 -28.23 -36.44
CA SER A 15 17.94 -28.56 -35.68
C SER A 15 17.66 -27.53 -34.59
N ASP A 16 16.39 -27.34 -34.23
CA ASP A 16 15.97 -26.53 -33.10
C ASP A 16 16.12 -27.25 -31.75
N LEU A 17 16.26 -28.58 -31.74
CA LEU A 17 16.58 -29.36 -30.54
C LEU A 17 18.06 -29.26 -30.16
N GLN A 18 18.35 -28.92 -28.90
CA GLN A 18 19.73 -28.74 -28.42
C GLN A 18 20.53 -30.05 -28.41
N GLU A 19 19.91 -31.16 -28.00
CA GLU A 19 20.56 -32.47 -27.94
C GLU A 19 20.96 -32.97 -29.33
N GLU A 20 20.12 -32.78 -30.34
CA GLU A 20 20.45 -33.12 -31.73
C GLU A 20 21.62 -32.30 -32.27
N ARG A 21 21.70 -31.00 -31.94
CA ARG A 21 22.86 -30.16 -32.32
C ARG A 21 24.14 -30.63 -31.64
N LEU A 22 24.08 -31.00 -30.37
CA LEU A 22 25.25 -31.49 -29.61
C LEU A 22 25.71 -32.86 -30.13
N HIS A 23 24.80 -33.82 -30.30
CA HIS A 23 25.14 -35.12 -30.88
C HIS A 23 25.68 -34.96 -32.32
N ALA A 24 25.14 -34.05 -33.12
CA ALA A 24 25.64 -33.80 -34.47
C ALA A 24 27.03 -33.16 -34.48
N ALA A 25 27.35 -32.30 -33.51
CA ALA A 25 28.69 -31.75 -33.35
C ALA A 25 29.68 -32.86 -32.94
N VAL A 26 29.36 -33.66 -31.91
CA VAL A 26 30.21 -34.77 -31.44
C VAL A 26 30.48 -35.78 -32.54
N ALA A 27 29.45 -36.27 -33.24
CA ALA A 27 29.63 -37.22 -34.33
C ALA A 27 30.45 -36.64 -35.51
N LEU A 28 30.34 -35.34 -35.78
CA LEU A 28 31.12 -34.68 -36.83
C LEU A 28 32.59 -34.48 -36.40
N ILE A 29 32.83 -34.23 -35.11
CA ILE A 29 34.17 -34.19 -34.48
C ILE A 29 34.83 -35.58 -34.55
N GLU A 30 34.09 -36.64 -34.21
CA GLU A 30 34.55 -38.02 -34.29
C GLU A 30 34.91 -38.41 -35.74
N ASP A 31 33.98 -38.26 -36.68
CA ASP A 31 34.20 -38.49 -38.12
C ASP A 31 35.45 -37.75 -38.66
N LEU A 32 35.63 -36.48 -38.25
CA LEU A 32 36.72 -35.62 -38.71
C LEU A 32 38.07 -35.97 -38.05
N SER A 33 38.06 -36.42 -36.79
CA SER A 33 39.25 -36.87 -36.05
C SER A 33 39.83 -38.19 -36.60
N ALA A 34 39.02 -39.00 -37.26
CA ALA A 34 39.42 -40.26 -37.89
C ALA A 34 40.09 -40.09 -39.27
N LEU A 35 40.12 -38.88 -39.82
CA LEU A 35 40.72 -38.57 -41.12
C LEU A 35 42.25 -38.38 -41.02
N ASN A 36 42.97 -38.88 -42.02
CA ASN A 36 44.43 -38.88 -42.06
C ASN A 36 44.95 -37.73 -42.93
N LEU A 37 45.42 -36.65 -42.30
CA LEU A 37 46.11 -35.57 -42.99
C LEU A 37 47.55 -36.01 -43.36
N PRO A 38 48.06 -35.69 -44.57
CA PRO A 38 47.46 -34.80 -45.58
C PRO A 38 46.51 -35.48 -46.59
N SER A 39 46.37 -36.82 -46.56
CA SER A 39 45.58 -37.58 -47.55
C SER A 39 44.13 -37.11 -47.68
N ASP A 40 43.49 -36.81 -46.54
CA ASP A 40 42.08 -36.41 -46.46
C ASP A 40 41.89 -34.87 -46.39
N ALA A 41 42.87 -34.07 -46.84
CA ALA A 41 42.84 -32.61 -46.66
C ALA A 41 41.71 -31.90 -47.43
N GLU A 42 41.26 -32.44 -48.57
CA GLU A 42 40.08 -31.91 -49.29
C GLU A 42 38.79 -32.05 -48.48
N GLU A 43 38.67 -33.12 -47.69
CA GLU A 43 37.50 -33.41 -46.87
C GLU A 43 37.46 -32.51 -45.63
N TRP A 44 38.61 -32.28 -44.98
CA TRP A 44 38.75 -31.26 -43.94
C TRP A 44 38.38 -29.85 -44.46
N LEU A 45 38.89 -29.47 -45.64
CA LEU A 45 38.58 -28.19 -46.26
C LEU A 45 37.08 -28.09 -46.65
N TYR A 46 36.46 -29.18 -47.10
CA TYR A 46 35.02 -29.23 -47.32
C TYR A 46 34.25 -28.96 -46.02
N VAL A 47 34.60 -29.65 -44.92
CA VAL A 47 33.91 -29.53 -43.63
C VAL A 47 34.04 -28.12 -43.07
N LEU A 48 35.25 -27.55 -43.06
CA LEU A 48 35.49 -26.16 -42.64
C LEU A 48 34.64 -25.17 -43.45
N ASN A 49 34.69 -25.25 -44.78
CA ASN A 49 33.88 -24.41 -45.66
C ASN A 49 32.38 -24.60 -45.43
N ARG A 50 31.92 -25.84 -45.16
CA ARG A 50 30.51 -26.16 -44.94
C ARG A 50 30.00 -25.62 -43.60
N LEU A 51 30.83 -25.66 -42.55
CA LEU A 51 30.54 -25.07 -41.24
C LEU A 51 30.48 -23.54 -41.34
N VAL A 52 31.49 -22.91 -41.95
CA VAL A 52 31.54 -21.45 -42.13
C VAL A 52 30.36 -20.95 -42.99
N LYS A 53 30.03 -21.60 -44.11
CA LYS A 53 28.80 -21.30 -44.88
C LYS A 53 27.52 -21.55 -44.05
N GLY A 54 27.54 -22.48 -43.09
CA GLY A 54 26.43 -22.75 -42.18
C GLY A 54 26.07 -21.58 -41.26
N LEU A 55 27.07 -20.79 -40.84
CA LEU A 55 26.86 -19.59 -40.00
C LEU A 55 26.00 -18.51 -40.69
N ALA A 56 25.99 -18.49 -42.03
CA ALA A 56 25.15 -17.56 -42.80
C ALA A 56 23.66 -17.96 -42.82
N SER A 57 23.32 -19.20 -42.44
CA SER A 57 21.96 -19.75 -42.56
C SER A 57 20.92 -18.99 -41.76
N ASP A 58 19.76 -18.74 -42.39
CA ASP A 58 18.60 -18.08 -41.77
C ASP A 58 17.72 -19.00 -40.90
N ARG A 59 18.08 -20.27 -40.73
CA ARG A 59 17.43 -21.16 -39.73
C ARG A 59 17.80 -20.70 -38.32
N ASN A 60 16.80 -20.48 -37.47
CA ASN A 60 16.94 -19.91 -36.12
C ASN A 60 18.12 -20.49 -35.32
N SER A 61 18.11 -21.81 -35.11
CA SER A 61 19.11 -22.48 -34.27
C SER A 61 20.42 -22.85 -34.98
N ALA A 62 20.49 -22.69 -36.31
CA ALA A 62 21.65 -23.13 -37.08
C ALA A 62 22.93 -22.38 -36.70
N ARG A 63 22.87 -21.06 -36.47
CA ARG A 63 24.05 -20.27 -36.10
C ARG A 63 24.71 -20.77 -34.81
N LEU A 64 23.92 -21.27 -33.85
CA LEU A 64 24.41 -21.83 -32.59
C LEU A 64 25.11 -23.18 -32.79
N GLY A 65 24.49 -24.11 -33.51
CA GLY A 65 25.07 -25.44 -33.77
C GLY A 65 26.31 -25.35 -34.66
N PHE A 66 26.26 -24.55 -35.73
CA PHE A 66 27.41 -24.31 -36.59
C PHE A 66 28.56 -23.58 -35.88
N SER A 67 28.30 -22.60 -35.00
CA SER A 67 29.39 -21.93 -34.26
C SER A 67 30.01 -22.83 -33.20
N LEU A 68 29.22 -23.63 -32.48
CA LEU A 68 29.73 -24.57 -31.47
C LEU A 68 30.59 -25.66 -32.13
N CYS A 69 30.10 -26.26 -33.22
CA CYS A 69 30.89 -27.25 -33.95
C CYS A 69 32.14 -26.64 -34.59
N LEU A 70 32.09 -25.38 -35.04
CA LEU A 70 33.24 -24.67 -35.59
C LEU A 70 34.29 -24.36 -34.52
N THR A 71 33.90 -23.99 -33.28
CA THR A 71 34.82 -23.87 -32.14
C THR A 71 35.63 -25.16 -31.98
N GLU A 72 34.98 -26.32 -31.93
CA GLU A 72 35.71 -27.58 -31.73
C GLU A 72 36.55 -28.00 -32.95
N VAL A 73 36.11 -27.73 -34.18
CA VAL A 73 36.93 -28.01 -35.38
C VAL A 73 38.20 -27.14 -35.42
N ILE A 74 38.13 -25.89 -34.97
CA ILE A 74 39.31 -25.02 -34.81
C ILE A 74 40.18 -25.51 -33.64
N ASN A 75 39.58 -25.94 -32.54
CA ASN A 75 40.27 -26.50 -31.37
C ASN A 75 41.10 -27.74 -31.73
N LEU A 76 40.50 -28.71 -32.43
CA LEU A 76 41.19 -29.88 -32.97
C LEU A 76 42.38 -29.49 -33.85
N ALA A 77 42.17 -28.57 -34.81
CA ALA A 77 43.20 -28.17 -35.77
C ALA A 77 44.37 -27.42 -35.12
N ILE A 78 44.13 -26.59 -34.10
CA ILE A 78 45.19 -25.85 -33.40
C ILE A 78 46.05 -26.81 -32.56
N ASN A 79 45.45 -27.83 -31.96
CA ASN A 79 46.16 -28.87 -31.21
C ASN A 79 46.95 -29.85 -32.10
N MET A 80 46.79 -29.82 -33.42
CA MET A 80 47.64 -30.59 -34.35
C MET A 80 49.02 -29.95 -34.53
N PRO A 81 50.09 -30.75 -34.73
CA PRO A 81 51.42 -30.26 -35.08
C PRO A 81 51.38 -29.36 -36.32
N SER A 82 52.15 -28.26 -36.31
CA SER A 82 52.03 -27.19 -37.32
C SER A 82 52.18 -27.65 -38.78
N GLY A 83 52.93 -28.72 -39.05
CA GLY A 83 53.09 -29.31 -40.39
C GLY A 83 52.01 -30.34 -40.80
N GLN A 84 51.02 -30.59 -39.95
CA GLN A 84 49.91 -31.51 -40.17
C GLN A 84 48.53 -30.83 -40.10
N ARG A 85 48.48 -29.50 -39.94
CA ARG A 85 47.24 -28.75 -39.82
C ARG A 85 46.43 -28.73 -41.13
N PRO A 86 45.09 -28.76 -41.07
CA PRO A 86 44.24 -28.71 -42.24
C PRO A 86 44.28 -27.33 -42.90
N LYS A 87 44.19 -27.32 -44.24
CA LYS A 87 44.26 -26.11 -45.06
C LYS A 87 43.16 -25.11 -44.68
N GLY A 88 43.54 -23.85 -44.47
CA GLY A 88 42.66 -22.79 -43.95
C GLY A 88 42.64 -22.67 -42.42
N LEU A 89 43.31 -23.57 -41.69
CA LEU A 89 43.59 -23.48 -40.26
C LEU A 89 45.09 -23.68 -39.95
N GLU A 90 45.96 -23.55 -40.96
CA GLU A 90 47.43 -23.62 -40.81
C GLU A 90 47.93 -22.63 -39.74
N SER A 91 47.39 -21.41 -39.76
CA SER A 91 47.46 -20.45 -38.67
C SER A 91 46.09 -19.85 -38.33
N THR A 92 45.99 -19.17 -37.17
CA THR A 92 44.79 -18.39 -36.80
C THR A 92 44.51 -17.24 -37.78
N ASN A 93 45.54 -16.70 -38.44
CA ASN A 93 45.41 -15.73 -39.52
C ASN A 93 44.74 -16.33 -40.77
N ASP A 94 44.94 -17.62 -41.03
CA ASP A 94 44.34 -18.32 -42.17
C ASP A 94 42.89 -18.70 -41.91
N PHE A 95 42.50 -18.90 -40.64
CA PHE A 95 41.10 -18.96 -40.28
C PHE A 95 40.38 -17.64 -40.60
N LEU A 96 40.97 -16.49 -40.25
CA LEU A 96 40.41 -15.18 -40.62
C LEU A 96 40.32 -14.99 -42.14
N ASN A 97 41.36 -15.40 -42.89
CA ASN A 97 41.35 -15.40 -44.36
C ASN A 97 40.20 -16.27 -44.92
N THR A 98 40.01 -17.47 -44.36
CA THR A 98 38.95 -18.41 -44.75
C THR A 98 37.57 -17.85 -44.41
N LEU A 99 37.37 -17.36 -43.19
CA LEU A 99 36.11 -16.73 -42.77
C LEU A 99 35.74 -15.52 -43.65
N SER A 100 36.71 -14.65 -43.93
CA SER A 100 36.43 -13.42 -44.69
C SER A 100 36.23 -13.66 -46.20
N SER A 101 36.76 -14.75 -46.77
CA SER A 101 36.59 -15.14 -48.19
C SER A 101 35.37 -16.05 -48.44
N VAL A 102 35.06 -16.99 -47.54
CA VAL A 102 33.90 -17.88 -47.64
C VAL A 102 32.58 -17.12 -47.40
N LEU A 103 32.63 -16.05 -46.62
CA LEU A 103 31.50 -15.16 -46.31
C LEU A 103 31.66 -13.77 -46.95
N ASP A 104 32.14 -13.67 -48.20
CA ASP A 104 32.19 -12.39 -48.90
C ASP A 104 30.79 -11.94 -49.38
N VAL A 105 30.44 -10.69 -49.09
CA VAL A 105 29.18 -10.03 -49.54
C VAL A 105 29.25 -9.61 -51.01
N ASN A 106 30.46 -9.55 -51.60
CA ASN A 106 30.70 -9.11 -52.98
C ASN A 106 30.63 -10.25 -54.01
N VAL A 107 30.74 -11.50 -53.56
CA VAL A 107 30.72 -12.70 -54.41
C VAL A 107 29.42 -13.46 -54.20
N ASN A 108 28.77 -13.83 -55.30
CA ASN A 108 27.64 -14.76 -55.30
C ASN A 108 27.91 -15.89 -56.29
N ASP A 109 27.29 -17.05 -56.08
CA ASP A 109 27.61 -18.35 -56.71
C ASP A 109 27.19 -18.38 -58.19
N GLY A 110 27.94 -17.65 -59.03
CA GLY A 110 27.70 -17.47 -60.47
C GLY A 110 27.78 -16.03 -61.01
N GLY A 111 28.07 -14.99 -60.20
CA GLY A 111 28.17 -13.64 -60.77
C GLY A 111 28.59 -12.47 -59.88
N LYS A 112 29.19 -11.44 -60.50
CA LYS A 112 29.61 -10.17 -59.87
C LYS A 112 28.43 -9.23 -59.55
N LYS A 113 27.51 -9.65 -58.67
CA LYS A 113 26.50 -8.78 -58.07
C LYS A 113 26.52 -8.95 -56.56
N SER A 114 26.82 -7.86 -55.84
CA SER A 114 26.81 -7.82 -54.37
C SER A 114 25.47 -8.31 -53.82
N VAL A 115 25.57 -9.19 -52.82
CA VAL A 115 24.45 -9.79 -52.09
C VAL A 115 23.75 -8.71 -51.24
N LYS A 116 22.41 -8.72 -51.20
CA LYS A 116 21.60 -7.70 -50.52
C LYS A 116 20.43 -8.31 -49.75
N GLY A 117 20.03 -7.67 -48.64
CA GLY A 117 18.81 -8.03 -47.92
C GLY A 117 19.01 -9.17 -46.91
N LYS A 118 18.24 -10.26 -47.03
CA LYS A 118 18.30 -11.39 -46.07
C LYS A 118 19.65 -12.09 -46.10
N ASP A 119 20.10 -12.51 -47.28
CA ASP A 119 21.37 -13.21 -47.44
C ASP A 119 22.56 -12.35 -47.00
N GLU A 120 22.53 -11.05 -47.27
CA GLU A 120 23.52 -10.07 -46.78
C GLU A 120 23.54 -10.01 -45.25
N ARG A 121 22.37 -9.96 -44.61
CA ARG A 121 22.24 -10.03 -43.14
C ARG A 121 22.75 -11.36 -42.60
N GLY A 122 22.46 -12.47 -43.28
CA GLY A 122 22.92 -13.80 -42.94
C GLY A 122 24.44 -13.89 -42.95
N ILE A 123 25.08 -13.48 -44.05
CA ILE A 123 26.54 -13.44 -44.24
C ILE A 123 27.22 -12.57 -43.17
N LEU A 124 26.71 -11.37 -42.91
CA LEU A 124 27.30 -10.44 -41.92
C LEU A 124 27.20 -10.98 -40.48
N PHE A 125 26.05 -11.54 -40.08
CA PHE A 125 25.97 -12.26 -38.79
C PHE A 125 26.83 -13.52 -38.79
N GLY A 126 26.97 -14.21 -39.92
CA GLY A 126 27.86 -15.36 -40.06
C GLY A 126 29.31 -15.02 -39.75
N LYS A 127 29.83 -13.89 -40.26
CA LYS A 127 31.16 -13.39 -39.87
C LYS A 127 31.24 -13.11 -38.37
N LEU A 128 30.25 -12.45 -37.77
CA LEU A 128 30.25 -12.17 -36.33
C LEU A 128 30.26 -13.47 -35.50
N PHE A 129 29.48 -14.48 -35.86
CA PHE A 129 29.49 -15.79 -35.18
C PHE A 129 30.81 -16.55 -35.38
N GLY A 130 31.44 -16.46 -36.56
CA GLY A 130 32.75 -17.05 -36.84
C GLY A 130 33.92 -16.37 -36.10
N LEU A 131 33.80 -15.06 -35.83
CA LEU A 131 34.72 -14.35 -34.94
C LEU A 131 34.46 -14.74 -33.47
N LYS A 132 33.19 -14.90 -33.07
CA LYS A 132 32.81 -15.34 -31.72
C LYS A 132 33.22 -16.77 -31.38
N SER A 133 33.30 -17.69 -32.35
CA SER A 133 33.77 -19.06 -32.07
C SER A 133 35.21 -19.14 -31.54
N LEU A 134 36.00 -18.07 -31.66
CA LEU A 134 37.35 -17.93 -31.10
C LEU A 134 37.36 -17.46 -29.63
N LEU A 135 36.22 -17.03 -29.09
CA LEU A 135 36.08 -16.46 -27.74
C LEU A 135 35.56 -17.46 -26.69
N ASN A 136 35.33 -18.71 -27.12
CA ASN A 136 34.99 -19.82 -26.23
C ASN A 136 36.29 -20.46 -25.71
N GLU A 137 36.29 -20.97 -24.48
CA GLU A 137 37.40 -21.80 -24.00
C GLU A 137 37.33 -23.22 -24.61
N PRO A 138 38.47 -23.92 -24.82
CA PRO A 138 39.84 -23.49 -24.53
C PRO A 138 40.48 -22.59 -25.60
N LEU A 139 39.78 -22.31 -26.72
CA LEU A 139 40.34 -21.53 -27.82
C LEU A 139 40.76 -20.12 -27.41
N PHE A 140 40.00 -19.46 -26.54
CA PHE A 140 40.35 -18.12 -26.09
C PHE A 140 41.71 -18.08 -25.38
N SER A 141 41.96 -19.03 -24.48
CA SER A 141 43.26 -19.20 -23.82
C SER A 141 44.38 -19.51 -24.81
N GLU A 142 44.17 -20.46 -25.73
CA GLU A 142 45.17 -20.87 -26.73
C GLU A 142 45.50 -19.77 -27.75
N ILE A 143 44.51 -19.00 -28.20
CA ILE A 143 44.64 -18.03 -29.29
C ILE A 143 45.00 -16.63 -28.78
N PHE A 144 44.41 -16.17 -27.68
CA PHE A 144 44.61 -14.80 -27.19
C PHE A 144 45.56 -14.76 -25.99
N ILE A 145 45.27 -15.48 -24.90
CA ILE A 145 46.06 -15.38 -23.66
C ILE A 145 47.52 -15.76 -23.91
N LYS A 146 47.79 -16.93 -24.49
CA LYS A 146 49.17 -17.35 -24.80
C LYS A 146 49.91 -16.40 -25.73
N ASN A 147 49.23 -15.73 -26.67
CA ASN A 147 49.88 -14.74 -27.53
C ASN A 147 50.26 -13.48 -26.73
N PHE A 148 49.38 -13.01 -25.85
CA PHE A 148 49.66 -11.89 -24.94
C PHE A 148 50.80 -12.20 -23.95
N GLU A 149 50.82 -13.39 -23.35
CA GLU A 149 51.92 -13.84 -22.48
C GLU A 149 53.28 -13.87 -23.21
N ASN A 150 53.27 -14.19 -24.51
CA ASN A 150 54.46 -14.12 -25.38
C ASN A 150 54.70 -12.72 -25.99
N GLY A 151 53.95 -11.69 -25.57
CA GLY A 151 54.08 -10.30 -26.06
C GLY A 151 53.56 -10.06 -27.49
N ASN A 152 52.99 -11.08 -28.15
CA ASN A 152 52.46 -10.98 -29.50
C ASN A 152 51.02 -10.45 -29.48
N THR A 153 50.79 -9.30 -30.11
CA THR A 153 49.47 -8.66 -30.20
C THR A 153 48.92 -8.56 -31.62
N ASP A 154 49.65 -9.04 -32.64
CA ASP A 154 49.32 -8.83 -34.05
C ASP A 154 47.99 -9.51 -34.44
N PHE A 155 47.73 -10.72 -33.94
CA PHE A 155 46.47 -11.41 -34.19
C PHE A 155 45.27 -10.69 -33.55
N PHE A 156 45.43 -10.19 -32.31
CA PHE A 156 44.37 -9.44 -31.62
C PHE A 156 44.10 -8.08 -32.26
N ILE A 157 45.15 -7.40 -32.74
CA ILE A 157 45.02 -6.18 -33.54
C ILE A 157 44.19 -6.48 -34.80
N ARG A 158 44.56 -7.51 -35.57
CA ARG A 158 43.81 -7.88 -36.79
C ARG A 158 42.36 -8.30 -36.48
N PHE A 159 42.12 -9.07 -35.42
CA PHE A 159 40.78 -9.45 -34.96
C PHE A 159 39.93 -8.21 -34.60
N THR A 160 40.55 -7.23 -33.95
CA THR A 160 39.94 -5.92 -33.64
C THR A 160 39.58 -5.17 -34.92
N GLU A 161 40.48 -5.15 -35.92
CA GLU A 161 40.20 -4.51 -37.20
C GLU A 161 39.06 -5.20 -37.96
N GLU A 162 39.04 -6.53 -38.11
CA GLU A 162 37.96 -7.24 -38.80
C GLU A 162 36.60 -7.09 -38.09
N LEU A 163 36.56 -6.99 -36.75
CA LEU A 163 35.33 -6.66 -36.01
C LEU A 163 34.85 -5.22 -36.27
N ILE A 164 35.75 -4.24 -36.33
CA ILE A 164 35.38 -2.84 -36.62
C ILE A 164 34.95 -2.69 -38.09
N ASP A 165 35.67 -3.32 -39.01
CA ASP A 165 35.32 -3.33 -40.43
C ASP A 165 33.96 -3.98 -40.68
N LEU A 166 33.59 -5.01 -39.90
CA LEU A 166 32.26 -5.62 -39.89
C LEU A 166 31.20 -4.69 -39.29
N ALA A 167 31.49 -4.06 -38.15
CA ALA A 167 30.62 -3.10 -37.47
C ALA A 167 30.23 -1.92 -38.37
N LEU A 168 31.19 -1.41 -39.16
CA LEU A 168 31.01 -0.29 -40.08
C LEU A 168 30.23 -0.64 -41.36
N LYS A 169 29.90 -1.92 -41.64
CA LYS A 169 29.09 -2.27 -42.82
C LYS A 169 27.63 -1.84 -42.69
N LYS A 170 27.02 -1.93 -41.49
CA LYS A 170 25.59 -1.65 -41.23
C LYS A 170 25.35 -1.25 -39.77
N ASN A 171 24.60 -0.17 -39.54
CA ASN A 171 24.26 0.32 -38.18
C ASN A 171 23.69 -0.77 -37.24
N TRP A 172 22.91 -1.73 -37.76
CA TRP A 172 22.29 -2.78 -36.94
C TRP A 172 23.23 -3.90 -36.49
N ILE A 173 24.46 -4.00 -37.02
CA ILE A 173 25.48 -4.96 -36.55
C ILE A 173 26.57 -4.28 -35.69
N LYS A 174 26.59 -2.94 -35.66
CA LYS A 174 27.60 -2.13 -34.96
C LYS A 174 27.70 -2.48 -33.48
N GLU A 175 26.63 -2.28 -32.71
CA GLU A 175 26.59 -2.60 -31.27
C GLU A 175 26.93 -4.08 -30.98
N PRO A 176 26.37 -5.09 -31.68
CA PRO A 176 26.81 -6.49 -31.54
C PRO A 176 28.31 -6.74 -31.75
N CYS A 177 28.95 -6.09 -32.73
CA CYS A 177 30.39 -6.25 -32.99
C CYS A 177 31.22 -5.59 -31.89
N PHE A 178 30.90 -4.35 -31.52
CA PHE A 178 31.63 -3.61 -30.48
C PHE A 178 31.41 -4.18 -29.08
N PHE A 179 30.24 -4.72 -28.76
CA PHE A 179 30.02 -5.46 -27.51
C PHE A 179 30.90 -6.71 -27.45
N THR A 180 31.08 -7.41 -28.58
CA THR A 180 31.97 -8.58 -28.69
C THR A 180 33.44 -8.17 -28.48
N LEU A 181 33.86 -7.07 -29.09
CA LEU A 181 35.20 -6.50 -28.89
C LEU A 181 35.42 -6.05 -27.44
N PHE A 182 34.43 -5.38 -26.83
CA PHE A 182 34.45 -4.99 -25.42
C PHE A 182 34.57 -6.19 -24.47
N GLN A 183 33.81 -7.26 -24.71
CA GLN A 183 33.94 -8.51 -23.95
C GLN A 183 35.35 -9.12 -24.09
N THR A 184 35.91 -9.13 -25.31
CA THR A 184 37.28 -9.60 -25.59
C THR A 184 38.32 -8.79 -24.81
N ILE A 185 38.24 -7.46 -24.86
CA ILE A 185 39.14 -6.55 -24.12
C ILE A 185 38.96 -6.73 -22.61
N LYS A 186 37.74 -6.95 -22.11
CA LYS A 186 37.47 -7.18 -20.68
C LYS A 186 38.07 -8.50 -20.18
N MET A 187 38.03 -9.56 -21.00
CA MET A 187 38.67 -10.85 -20.68
C MET A 187 40.21 -10.74 -20.73
N LEU A 188 40.77 -9.92 -21.62
CA LEU A 188 42.21 -9.69 -21.74
C LEU A 188 42.76 -8.62 -20.78
N LEU A 189 41.91 -7.89 -20.04
CA LEU A 189 42.31 -6.76 -19.22
C LEU A 189 43.49 -7.02 -18.24
N PRO A 190 43.64 -8.19 -17.60
CA PRO A 190 44.80 -8.51 -16.76
C PRO A 190 46.15 -8.55 -17.50
N PHE A 191 46.11 -8.71 -18.83
CA PHE A 191 47.28 -8.85 -19.71
C PHE A 191 47.53 -7.60 -20.59
N ILE A 192 46.69 -6.56 -20.49
CA ILE A 192 46.84 -5.31 -21.25
C ILE A 192 47.73 -4.34 -20.46
N ASP A 193 48.77 -3.81 -21.11
CA ASP A 193 49.59 -2.71 -20.61
C ASP A 193 49.23 -1.37 -21.29
N GLU A 194 49.91 -0.30 -20.90
CA GLU A 194 49.74 1.04 -21.50
C GLU A 194 50.06 1.07 -23.01
N SER A 195 50.97 0.21 -23.50
CA SER A 195 51.32 0.15 -24.92
C SER A 195 50.21 -0.49 -25.74
N ILE A 196 49.64 -1.59 -25.25
CA ILE A 196 48.53 -2.30 -25.90
C ILE A 196 47.26 -1.45 -25.82
N ALA A 197 46.99 -0.79 -24.69
CA ALA A 197 45.91 0.19 -24.58
C ALA A 197 46.06 1.33 -25.59
N ALA A 198 47.27 1.89 -25.76
CA ALA A 198 47.55 2.89 -26.78
C ALA A 198 47.25 2.38 -28.20
N LYS A 199 47.68 1.15 -28.54
CA LYS A 199 47.36 0.53 -29.84
C LYS A 199 45.85 0.40 -30.06
N ILE A 200 45.10 -0.06 -29.06
CA ILE A 200 43.62 -0.17 -29.13
C ILE A 200 43.00 1.20 -29.42
N LEU A 201 43.38 2.23 -28.66
CA LEU A 201 42.81 3.58 -28.83
C LEU A 201 43.19 4.23 -30.17
N LEU A 202 44.41 3.98 -30.69
CA LEU A 202 44.83 4.42 -32.02
C LEU A 202 44.09 3.69 -33.16
N ILE A 203 43.66 2.44 -32.96
CA ILE A 203 42.76 1.76 -33.90
C ILE A 203 41.37 2.41 -33.87
N TYR A 204 40.84 2.74 -32.68
CA TYR A 204 39.56 3.46 -32.58
C TYR A 204 39.64 4.84 -33.24
N ASP A 205 40.76 5.55 -33.12
CA ASP A 205 41.02 6.82 -33.82
C ASP A 205 41.05 6.65 -35.35
N LYS A 206 41.80 5.65 -35.86
CA LYS A 206 41.85 5.29 -37.28
C LYS A 206 40.45 5.10 -37.89
N TYR A 207 39.51 4.55 -37.14
CA TYR A 207 38.13 4.30 -37.57
C TYR A 207 37.10 5.36 -37.10
N ASN A 208 37.54 6.51 -36.55
CA ASN A 208 36.68 7.58 -36.02
C ASN A 208 35.69 7.14 -34.90
N MET A 209 36.07 6.12 -34.12
CA MET A 209 35.26 5.53 -33.07
C MET A 209 35.49 6.14 -31.68
N THR A 210 36.52 6.97 -31.48
CA THR A 210 36.93 7.60 -30.21
C THR A 210 35.79 8.30 -29.46
N LEU A 211 34.93 9.04 -30.18
CA LEU A 211 33.83 9.84 -29.64
C LEU A 211 32.45 9.20 -29.95
N THR A 212 32.32 7.93 -29.61
CA THR A 212 31.08 7.14 -29.75
C THR A 212 30.74 6.43 -28.45
N ASN A 213 29.53 5.91 -28.30
CA ASN A 213 29.15 5.13 -27.13
C ASN A 213 29.98 3.85 -26.97
N GLU A 214 30.43 3.25 -28.08
CA GLU A 214 31.32 2.08 -28.10
C GLU A 214 32.77 2.44 -27.73
N GLY A 215 33.28 3.56 -28.25
CA GLY A 215 34.58 4.12 -27.86
C GLY A 215 34.62 4.48 -26.37
N LEU A 216 33.59 5.18 -25.90
CA LEU A 216 33.40 5.56 -24.50
C LEU A 216 33.45 4.35 -23.58
N SER A 217 32.70 3.28 -23.88
CA SER A 217 32.74 2.05 -23.07
C SER A 217 34.14 1.42 -22.98
N THR A 218 34.94 1.52 -24.05
CA THR A 218 36.32 0.99 -24.09
C THR A 218 37.29 1.88 -23.31
N TYR A 219 37.19 3.20 -23.42
CA TYR A 219 37.94 4.16 -22.59
C TYR A 219 37.66 3.95 -21.09
N LEU A 220 36.39 3.80 -20.69
CA LEU A 220 36.01 3.57 -19.30
C LEU A 220 36.58 2.26 -18.75
N LEU A 221 36.61 1.19 -19.56
CA LEU A 221 37.20 -0.09 -19.19
C LEU A 221 38.72 -0.02 -19.00
N LEU A 222 39.45 0.59 -19.94
CA LEU A 222 40.91 0.72 -19.86
C LEU A 222 41.37 1.66 -18.73
N LYS A 223 40.55 2.65 -18.36
CA LYS A 223 40.88 3.64 -17.31
C LYS A 223 40.45 3.23 -15.90
N TYR A 224 39.27 2.61 -15.76
CA TYR A 224 38.65 2.34 -14.46
C TYR A 224 38.28 0.87 -14.23
N GLY A 225 38.38 0.00 -15.25
CA GLY A 225 38.05 -1.42 -15.11
C GLY A 225 39.01 -2.19 -14.21
N GLY A 226 40.32 -1.92 -14.31
CA GLY A 226 41.36 -2.51 -13.46
C GLY A 226 41.73 -1.66 -12.24
N ASP A 227 42.80 -2.06 -11.55
CA ASP A 227 43.37 -1.34 -10.42
C ASP A 227 44.36 -0.22 -10.83
N LYS A 228 44.77 -0.22 -12.10
CA LYS A 228 45.65 0.77 -12.71
C LYS A 228 44.92 1.45 -13.88
N ASN A 229 45.15 2.74 -14.05
CA ASN A 229 44.83 3.42 -15.31
C ASN A 229 45.79 2.89 -16.40
N LEU A 230 45.26 2.30 -17.47
CA LEU A 230 46.05 1.83 -18.61
C LEU A 230 46.13 2.87 -19.75
N ILE A 231 45.52 4.05 -19.61
CA ILE A 231 45.59 5.10 -20.62
C ILE A 231 46.87 5.93 -20.43
N PRO A 232 47.78 6.01 -21.43
CA PRO A 232 49.04 6.74 -21.30
C PRO A 232 48.83 8.25 -21.07
N SER A 233 49.82 8.89 -20.44
CA SER A 233 49.83 10.33 -20.15
C SER A 233 49.76 11.25 -21.38
N THR A 234 50.07 10.74 -22.57
CA THR A 234 50.02 11.46 -23.86
C THR A 234 49.65 10.50 -24.99
N LEU A 235 48.53 10.72 -25.66
CA LEU A 235 48.09 9.94 -26.83
C LEU A 235 48.00 10.82 -28.08
N ASP A 236 48.76 10.49 -29.13
CA ASP A 236 48.81 11.26 -30.39
C ASP A 236 47.64 10.88 -31.31
N LEU A 237 46.44 11.34 -30.93
CA LEU A 237 45.20 11.16 -31.69
C LEU A 237 45.15 12.10 -32.91
N LYS A 238 44.78 11.57 -34.08
CA LYS A 238 44.68 12.35 -35.32
C LYS A 238 43.33 13.04 -35.47
N ASN A 239 42.29 12.54 -34.80
CA ASN A 239 40.96 13.13 -34.78
C ASN A 239 40.64 13.71 -33.39
N LEU A 240 39.42 14.24 -33.22
CA LEU A 240 38.97 14.77 -31.93
C LEU A 240 38.92 13.67 -30.87
N GLY A 241 39.66 13.86 -29.77
CA GLY A 241 39.66 12.99 -28.60
C GLY A 241 39.04 13.62 -27.35
N TRP A 242 39.14 12.90 -26.23
CA TRP A 242 38.79 13.41 -24.90
C TRP A 242 39.92 14.29 -24.36
N LYS A 243 39.62 15.46 -23.76
CA LYS A 243 40.65 16.28 -23.11
C LYS A 243 41.32 15.47 -21.99
N SER A 244 42.65 15.48 -21.92
CA SER A 244 43.43 14.69 -20.94
C SER A 244 43.13 13.18 -21.00
N ASP A 245 42.70 12.68 -22.16
CA ASP A 245 42.34 11.28 -22.43
C ASP A 245 41.39 10.66 -21.38
N ASP A 246 40.45 11.48 -20.92
CA ASP A 246 39.57 11.15 -19.79
C ASP A 246 38.11 11.55 -20.08
N PRO A 247 37.22 10.60 -20.42
CA PRO A 247 35.80 10.92 -20.64
C PRO A 247 35.09 11.50 -19.41
N LEU A 248 35.61 11.22 -18.20
CA LEU A 248 35.03 11.66 -16.93
C LEU A 248 35.78 12.84 -16.28
N ALA A 249 36.74 13.45 -16.97
CA ALA A 249 37.27 14.75 -16.58
C ALA A 249 36.19 15.84 -16.75
N ARG A 250 36.07 16.72 -15.76
CA ARG A 250 35.00 17.73 -15.64
C ARG A 250 34.88 18.66 -16.86
N GLY A 251 36.00 18.94 -17.52
CA GLY A 251 36.06 19.71 -18.78
C GLY A 251 35.47 19.01 -20.02
N ASN A 252 35.12 17.72 -19.93
CA ASN A 252 34.56 16.91 -21.01
C ASN A 252 33.06 16.62 -20.87
N LEU A 253 32.40 17.01 -19.76
CA LEU A 253 30.95 16.81 -19.56
C LEU A 253 30.08 17.24 -20.78
N PRO A 254 30.33 18.38 -21.47
CA PRO A 254 29.58 18.76 -22.68
C PRO A 254 29.84 17.87 -23.91
N LEU A 255 30.99 17.20 -23.96
CA LEU A 255 31.32 16.24 -25.02
C LEU A 255 30.68 14.88 -24.71
N LEU A 256 30.78 14.44 -23.45
CA LEU A 256 30.15 13.23 -22.92
C LEU A 256 28.63 13.23 -23.18
N THR A 257 27.95 14.34 -22.86
CA THR A 257 26.52 14.53 -23.14
C THR A 257 26.18 14.42 -24.65
N LYS A 258 27.06 14.88 -25.55
CA LYS A 258 26.83 14.74 -27.00
C LYS A 258 26.98 13.30 -27.49
N VAL A 259 27.97 12.58 -26.96
CA VAL A 259 28.25 11.17 -27.26
C VAL A 259 27.13 10.26 -26.76
N LEU A 260 26.73 10.37 -25.49
CA LEU A 260 25.65 9.58 -24.89
C LEU A 260 24.29 9.74 -25.58
N ARG A 261 24.11 10.83 -26.34
CA ARG A 261 22.89 11.16 -27.10
C ARG A 261 22.90 10.59 -28.54
N ASP A 262 23.95 9.84 -28.92
CA ASP A 262 24.27 9.39 -30.28
C ASP A 262 24.28 10.54 -31.31
N SER A 263 24.84 11.69 -30.91
CA SER A 263 25.10 12.79 -31.84
C SER A 263 26.43 12.52 -32.56
N SER A 264 26.45 12.48 -33.89
CA SER A 264 27.69 12.35 -34.66
C SER A 264 28.61 13.56 -34.43
N VAL A 265 29.69 13.37 -33.65
CA VAL A 265 30.70 14.41 -33.41
C VAL A 265 31.76 14.35 -34.52
N ILE A 266 31.54 15.12 -35.59
CA ILE A 266 32.48 15.23 -36.72
C ILE A 266 33.30 16.52 -36.56
N PRO A 267 34.62 16.52 -36.85
CA PRO A 267 35.41 17.75 -36.89
C PRO A 267 35.07 18.61 -38.12
N ASP A 268 34.80 19.91 -37.91
CA ASP A 268 34.97 20.93 -38.95
C ASP A 268 36.45 21.37 -39.00
N THR A 269 36.92 21.78 -40.18
CA THR A 269 38.34 22.12 -40.44
C THR A 269 38.91 23.29 -39.63
N ASP A 270 38.05 24.09 -38.97
CA ASP A 270 38.41 25.26 -38.16
C ASP A 270 38.20 25.06 -36.65
N GLY A 271 38.06 23.82 -36.18
CA GLY A 271 38.05 23.47 -34.75
C GLY A 271 36.85 23.97 -33.92
N LYS A 272 35.86 24.62 -34.55
CA LYS A 272 34.60 25.06 -33.90
C LYS A 272 33.46 24.11 -34.23
N SER A 273 33.02 23.31 -33.26
CA SER A 273 31.89 22.38 -33.44
C SER A 273 30.58 23.11 -33.74
N ARG A 274 30.10 23.08 -34.99
CA ARG A 274 28.73 23.45 -35.36
C ARG A 274 27.87 22.20 -35.55
N ASP A 275 26.69 22.18 -34.95
CA ASP A 275 25.66 21.18 -35.29
C ASP A 275 25.17 21.45 -36.72
N THR A 276 25.54 20.62 -37.69
CA THR A 276 25.00 20.70 -39.06
C THR A 276 24.45 19.37 -39.56
N LYS A 277 23.31 19.47 -40.27
CA LYS A 277 22.60 18.41 -41.03
C LYS A 277 22.25 17.15 -40.23
N LYS A 278 20.96 17.05 -39.85
CA LYS A 278 20.31 15.83 -39.33
C LYS A 278 20.78 14.59 -40.11
N GLN A 279 21.49 13.68 -39.44
CA GLN A 279 21.77 12.36 -39.99
C GLN A 279 20.44 11.64 -40.24
N LYS A 280 20.22 11.09 -41.43
CA LYS A 280 18.97 10.38 -41.74
C LYS A 280 18.90 9.09 -40.92
N ASN A 281 17.92 9.02 -40.03
CA ASN A 281 17.52 7.85 -39.24
C ASN A 281 18.69 7.10 -38.59
N THR A 282 19.16 7.57 -37.43
CA THR A 282 19.55 6.63 -36.39
C THR A 282 18.32 5.75 -36.10
N ASN A 283 18.44 4.43 -36.34
CA ASN A 283 17.36 3.50 -36.01
C ASN A 283 17.21 3.47 -34.49
N TRP A 284 16.08 3.95 -33.97
CA TRP A 284 15.77 3.84 -32.55
C TRP A 284 15.70 2.37 -32.12
N ASN A 285 16.24 2.10 -30.94
CA ASN A 285 16.23 0.80 -30.27
C ASN A 285 15.55 1.00 -28.90
N PRO A 286 14.53 0.20 -28.53
CA PRO A 286 13.91 0.27 -27.20
C PRO A 286 14.78 -0.30 -26.07
N ARG A 287 16.05 -0.66 -26.33
CA ARG A 287 17.04 -1.03 -25.31
C ARG A 287 18.05 0.11 -25.11
N LEU A 288 18.55 0.25 -23.89
CA LEU A 288 19.78 1.01 -23.64
C LEU A 288 20.99 0.35 -24.32
N HIS A 289 21.97 1.20 -24.68
CA HIS A 289 23.30 0.76 -25.06
C HIS A 289 24.09 0.33 -23.82
N PHE A 290 24.90 -0.73 -23.92
CA PHE A 290 25.63 -1.34 -22.80
C PHE A 290 26.65 -0.42 -22.08
N VAL A 291 26.84 0.81 -22.55
CA VAL A 291 27.69 1.82 -21.90
C VAL A 291 27.10 2.28 -20.56
N TRP A 292 25.78 2.24 -20.38
CA TRP A 292 25.12 2.62 -19.13
C TRP A 292 25.44 1.64 -17.98
N ASP A 293 25.55 0.34 -18.30
CA ASP A 293 25.93 -0.74 -17.38
C ASP A 293 27.38 -0.60 -16.86
N ILE A 294 28.19 0.25 -17.50
CA ILE A 294 29.58 0.55 -17.14
C ILE A 294 29.67 1.93 -16.47
N LEU A 295 28.98 2.93 -17.03
CA LEU A 295 29.09 4.33 -16.62
C LEU A 295 28.42 4.61 -15.27
N LEU A 296 27.22 4.06 -15.02
CA LEU A 296 26.48 4.36 -13.78
C LEU A 296 27.17 3.80 -12.51
N PRO A 297 27.65 2.53 -12.49
CA PRO A 297 28.38 1.99 -11.34
C PRO A 297 29.67 2.76 -10.99
N LEU A 298 30.33 3.41 -11.96
CA LEU A 298 31.58 4.15 -11.70
C LEU A 298 31.37 5.30 -10.71
N PHE A 299 30.21 5.95 -10.73
CA PHE A 299 29.88 6.99 -9.75
C PHE A 299 29.76 6.46 -8.32
N GLY A 300 29.34 5.20 -8.12
CA GLY A 300 29.32 4.55 -6.81
C GLY A 300 30.64 3.88 -6.40
N SER A 301 31.58 3.72 -7.33
CA SER A 301 32.77 2.86 -7.15
C SER A 301 33.90 3.46 -6.29
N GLY A 302 33.80 4.72 -5.86
CA GLY A 302 34.89 5.47 -5.22
C GLY A 302 36.07 5.83 -6.15
N LYS A 303 36.25 5.16 -7.30
CA LYS A 303 37.36 5.39 -8.26
C LYS A 303 37.40 6.79 -8.90
N LEU A 304 36.38 7.63 -8.66
CA LEU A 304 36.32 9.03 -9.12
C LEU A 304 36.72 10.04 -8.02
N GLU A 305 37.02 9.60 -6.80
CA GLU A 305 37.47 10.45 -5.70
C GLU A 305 39.00 10.46 -5.60
N ASN A 306 39.63 11.61 -5.91
CA ASN A 306 41.09 11.75 -5.88
C ASN A 306 41.65 11.77 -4.45
N THR A 307 41.87 10.58 -3.87
CA THR A 307 42.51 10.36 -2.56
C THR A 307 44.02 10.14 -2.68
N GLU A 308 44.75 11.09 -3.29
CA GLU A 308 46.21 11.10 -3.18
C GLU A 308 46.64 11.17 -1.70
N HIS A 309 47.35 10.13 -1.25
CA HIS A 309 47.86 10.00 0.11
C HIS A 309 48.97 11.01 0.41
N VAL A 310 48.60 12.23 0.84
CA VAL A 310 49.57 13.22 1.32
C VAL A 310 50.19 12.76 2.64
N SER A 311 51.39 12.21 2.56
CA SER A 311 52.20 11.86 3.73
C SER A 311 52.46 13.08 4.64
N LYS A 312 52.35 12.89 5.96
CA LYS A 312 52.28 13.95 6.98
C LYS A 312 53.46 14.95 6.93
N LYS A 313 53.21 16.23 6.61
CA LYS A 313 53.77 17.40 7.32
C LYS A 313 53.03 18.72 7.02
N ARG A 314 53.17 19.69 7.95
CA ARG A 314 52.56 21.04 7.96
C ARG A 314 52.89 21.82 6.67
N LYS A 315 52.08 22.78 6.19
CA LYS A 315 51.52 23.95 6.92
C LYS A 315 50.24 24.51 6.26
N LYS A 316 49.45 25.33 6.98
CA LYS A 316 48.18 25.90 6.47
C LYS A 316 48.38 26.88 5.31
N THR A 317 47.66 26.66 4.21
CA THR A 317 47.18 27.71 3.28
C THR A 317 45.94 27.18 2.57
N SER A 318 44.87 27.98 2.43
CA SER A 318 43.54 27.49 2.05
C SER A 318 43.25 27.56 0.54
N THR A 319 43.97 26.78 -0.26
CA THR A 319 43.54 26.47 -1.62
C THR A 319 42.45 25.41 -1.58
N LYS A 320 41.28 25.70 -2.19
CA LYS A 320 40.25 24.67 -2.41
C LYS A 320 40.84 23.57 -3.29
N LYS A 321 40.76 22.29 -2.86
CA LYS A 321 41.08 21.15 -3.72
C LYS A 321 40.19 21.23 -4.96
N VAL A 322 40.78 21.30 -6.15
CA VAL A 322 40.04 21.25 -7.41
C VAL A 322 39.76 19.79 -7.74
N GLN A 323 38.51 19.36 -7.61
CA GLN A 323 38.08 18.05 -8.13
C GLN A 323 38.04 18.11 -9.65
N ASN A 324 38.87 17.28 -10.28
CA ASN A 324 39.01 17.21 -11.74
C ASN A 324 38.00 16.26 -12.39
N SER A 325 37.34 15.38 -11.62
CA SER A 325 36.34 14.41 -12.08
C SER A 325 34.91 14.98 -12.08
N ILE A 326 34.09 14.55 -13.04
CA ILE A 326 32.65 14.83 -13.08
C ILE A 326 31.97 14.22 -11.85
N GLN A 327 31.13 14.99 -11.17
CA GLN A 327 30.32 14.52 -10.04
C GLN A 327 28.93 14.09 -10.52
N PHE A 328 28.32 13.07 -9.89
CA PHE A 328 27.02 12.54 -10.33
C PHE A 328 25.90 13.59 -10.47
N PRO A 329 25.73 14.59 -9.56
CA PRO A 329 24.68 15.59 -9.73
C PRO A 329 24.90 16.51 -10.95
N GLU A 330 26.15 16.84 -11.27
CA GLU A 330 26.50 17.62 -12.47
C GLU A 330 26.27 16.79 -13.75
N PHE A 331 26.65 15.51 -13.71
CA PHE A 331 26.37 14.54 -14.78
C PHE A 331 24.87 14.40 -15.02
N TRP A 332 24.09 14.08 -13.99
CA TRP A 332 22.67 13.81 -14.11
C TRP A 332 21.91 15.00 -14.70
N LYS A 333 22.14 16.19 -14.16
CA LYS A 333 21.50 17.42 -14.65
C LYS A 333 21.77 17.64 -16.14
N MET A 334 23.03 17.64 -16.57
CA MET A 334 23.35 18.08 -17.93
C MET A 334 23.30 16.94 -18.97
N ALA A 335 23.61 15.70 -18.58
CA ALA A 335 23.60 14.54 -19.47
C ALA A 335 22.24 13.85 -19.57
N ILE A 336 21.41 13.89 -18.52
CA ILE A 336 20.11 13.21 -18.44
C ILE A 336 18.95 14.20 -18.47
N ASP A 337 18.84 15.09 -17.48
CA ASP A 337 17.68 15.98 -17.30
C ASP A 337 17.52 16.97 -18.47
N GLU A 338 18.57 17.75 -18.75
CA GLU A 338 18.59 18.77 -19.80
C GLU A 338 18.70 18.19 -21.23
N SER A 339 18.89 16.87 -21.39
CA SER A 339 19.20 16.21 -22.66
C SER A 339 18.16 15.16 -23.07
N PHE A 340 17.84 14.20 -22.19
CA PHE A 340 16.84 13.15 -22.44
C PHE A 340 15.43 13.60 -22.06
N PHE A 341 15.29 14.35 -20.96
CA PHE A 341 14.00 14.84 -20.47
C PHE A 341 13.66 16.28 -20.89
N ASN A 342 14.56 16.91 -21.66
CA ASN A 342 14.34 18.22 -22.30
C ASN A 342 12.94 18.31 -22.92
N GLU A 343 12.28 19.46 -22.78
CA GLU A 343 10.97 19.71 -23.38
C GLU A 343 10.92 19.31 -24.86
N LYS A 344 11.96 19.67 -25.62
CA LYS A 344 12.12 19.40 -27.07
C LYS A 344 12.68 18.02 -27.41
N ALA A 345 12.92 17.15 -26.43
CA ALA A 345 13.28 15.74 -26.68
C ALA A 345 12.05 14.94 -27.15
N SER A 346 12.26 14.03 -28.10
CA SER A 346 11.20 13.19 -28.66
C SER A 346 10.79 12.07 -27.70
N SER A 347 9.65 11.42 -27.97
CA SER A 347 9.10 10.34 -27.14
C SER A 347 10.09 9.18 -27.00
N GLU A 348 10.78 8.82 -28.08
CA GLU A 348 11.80 7.76 -28.12
C GLU A 348 12.97 8.05 -27.18
N ARG A 349 13.38 9.33 -27.09
CA ARG A 349 14.46 9.75 -26.21
C ARG A 349 14.01 9.84 -24.75
N LYS A 350 12.79 10.32 -24.48
CA LYS A 350 12.21 10.31 -23.12
C LYS A 350 11.98 8.87 -22.61
N TYR A 351 11.61 7.94 -23.49
CA TYR A 351 11.56 6.50 -23.20
C TYR A 351 12.92 5.96 -22.75
N LEU A 352 13.99 6.25 -23.48
CA LEU A 352 15.36 5.88 -23.06
C LEU A 352 15.76 6.56 -21.74
N GLY A 353 15.33 7.80 -21.50
CA GLY A 353 15.49 8.48 -20.22
C GLY A 353 14.87 7.71 -19.05
N PHE A 354 13.64 7.18 -19.21
CA PHE A 354 12.99 6.37 -18.19
C PHE A 354 13.72 5.05 -17.89
N LEU A 355 14.35 4.43 -18.91
CA LEU A 355 15.22 3.28 -18.70
C LEU A 355 16.53 3.66 -17.97
N ILE A 356 17.07 4.87 -18.19
CA ILE A 356 18.24 5.36 -17.45
C ILE A 356 17.90 5.58 -15.97
N ILE A 357 16.67 5.99 -15.63
CA ILE A 357 16.20 6.06 -14.24
C ILE A 357 16.18 4.67 -13.60
N ASP A 358 15.59 3.67 -14.26
CA ASP A 358 15.55 2.28 -13.77
C ASP A 358 16.96 1.68 -13.58
N ALA A 359 17.89 1.95 -14.51
CA ALA A 359 19.29 1.55 -14.39
C ALA A 359 20.03 2.29 -13.28
N ALA A 360 19.78 3.59 -13.09
CA ALA A 360 20.39 4.38 -12.03
C ALA A 360 19.95 3.89 -10.65
N PHE A 361 18.64 3.73 -10.40
CA PHE A 361 18.10 3.24 -9.12
C PHE A 361 18.64 1.86 -8.70
N LYS A 362 19.06 1.02 -9.66
CA LYS A 362 19.70 -0.28 -9.42
C LYS A 362 21.19 -0.19 -9.11
N THR A 363 21.89 0.85 -9.59
CA THR A 363 23.37 0.91 -9.61
C THR A 363 23.99 2.01 -8.76
N VAL A 364 23.29 3.12 -8.48
CA VAL A 364 23.86 4.27 -7.77
C VAL A 364 23.63 4.20 -6.26
N PRO A 365 24.56 4.73 -5.43
CA PRO A 365 24.37 4.82 -3.99
C PRO A 365 23.17 5.68 -3.59
N GLY A 366 22.59 5.40 -2.41
CA GLY A 366 21.45 6.12 -1.83
C GLY A 366 21.61 7.65 -1.80
N SER A 367 22.84 8.13 -1.54
CA SER A 367 23.19 9.56 -1.52
C SER A 367 22.97 10.29 -2.86
N TYR A 368 22.86 9.56 -3.97
CA TYR A 368 22.62 10.12 -5.31
C TYR A 368 21.16 9.95 -5.80
N ILE A 369 20.32 9.20 -5.09
CA ILE A 369 18.90 8.99 -5.45
C ILE A 369 18.16 10.33 -5.52
N GLY A 370 18.40 11.25 -4.56
CA GLY A 370 17.76 12.57 -4.58
C GLY A 370 18.17 13.45 -5.76
N SER A 371 19.34 13.22 -6.38
CA SER A 371 19.74 13.92 -7.61
C SER A 371 18.96 13.45 -8.84
N CYS A 372 18.33 12.26 -8.79
CA CYS A 372 17.58 11.70 -9.90
C CYS A 372 16.23 12.42 -10.13
N PHE A 373 15.66 13.03 -9.07
CA PHE A 373 14.39 13.77 -9.08
C PHE A 373 14.55 15.23 -9.57
N SER A 374 15.25 15.39 -10.69
CA SER A 374 15.56 16.69 -11.31
C SER A 374 14.35 17.29 -12.05
N GLN A 375 14.41 18.58 -12.38
CA GLN A 375 13.25 19.37 -12.82
C GLN A 375 12.54 18.82 -14.06
N ASN A 376 13.29 18.46 -15.10
CA ASN A 376 12.71 17.97 -16.35
C ASN A 376 12.25 16.50 -16.21
N VAL A 377 12.95 15.69 -15.40
CA VAL A 377 12.52 14.34 -14.98
C VAL A 377 11.18 14.40 -14.27
N MET A 378 11.06 15.15 -13.16
CA MET A 378 9.82 15.25 -12.36
C MET A 378 8.65 15.75 -13.21
N ARG A 379 8.84 16.83 -13.97
CA ARG A 379 7.82 17.36 -14.88
C ARG A 379 7.41 16.33 -15.94
N THR A 380 8.32 15.49 -16.43
CA THR A 380 7.98 14.48 -17.44
C THR A 380 7.32 13.25 -16.82
N LEU A 381 7.79 12.78 -15.67
CA LEU A 381 7.23 11.65 -14.91
C LEU A 381 5.77 11.92 -14.54
N ILE A 382 5.50 13.08 -13.94
CA ILE A 382 4.14 13.55 -13.61
C ILE A 382 3.29 13.66 -14.88
N ASN A 383 3.76 14.36 -15.92
CA ASN A 383 2.95 14.53 -17.13
C ASN A 383 2.65 13.24 -17.88
N GLN A 384 3.54 12.24 -17.90
CA GLN A 384 3.29 11.01 -18.65
C GLN A 384 2.43 10.00 -17.86
N SER A 385 2.45 10.01 -16.53
CA SER A 385 1.72 9.04 -15.68
C SER A 385 0.20 9.26 -15.58
N ILE A 386 -0.29 10.51 -15.73
CA ILE A 386 -1.70 10.92 -15.55
C ILE A 386 -2.72 10.25 -16.49
N ASP A 387 -2.30 9.94 -17.72
CA ASP A 387 -3.19 9.77 -18.87
C ASP A 387 -2.72 8.60 -19.74
N SER A 388 -3.56 7.56 -19.81
CA SER A 388 -3.29 6.29 -20.50
C SER A 388 -3.17 6.42 -22.01
N GLN A 389 -3.65 7.51 -22.61
CA GLN A 389 -3.51 7.76 -24.05
C GLN A 389 -2.10 8.28 -24.42
N ARG A 390 -1.29 8.68 -23.45
CA ARG A 390 0.08 9.17 -23.70
C ARG A 390 1.00 8.00 -24.01
N VAL A 391 1.74 8.11 -25.11
CA VAL A 391 2.67 7.07 -25.62
C VAL A 391 3.67 6.58 -24.57
N LEU A 392 4.05 7.43 -23.60
CA LEU A 392 4.99 7.09 -22.54
C LEU A 392 4.35 6.73 -21.20
N ASN A 393 3.01 6.67 -21.12
CA ASN A 393 2.31 6.37 -19.87
C ASN A 393 2.73 5.01 -19.28
N LYS A 394 2.75 3.97 -20.12
CA LYS A 394 3.14 2.63 -19.69
C LYS A 394 4.56 2.57 -19.16
N ILE A 395 5.53 3.26 -19.78
CA ILE A 395 6.91 3.27 -19.27
C ILE A 395 7.04 4.13 -18.00
N ALA A 396 6.34 5.27 -17.90
CA ALA A 396 6.34 6.10 -16.70
C ALA A 396 5.76 5.35 -15.48
N GLN A 397 4.64 4.64 -15.65
CA GLN A 397 4.04 3.80 -14.61
C GLN A 397 4.94 2.60 -14.24
N ILE A 398 5.66 2.00 -15.21
CA ILE A 398 6.69 1.00 -14.93
C ILE A 398 7.84 1.61 -14.12
N THR A 399 8.33 2.81 -14.46
CA THR A 399 9.38 3.49 -13.68
C THR A 399 8.95 3.78 -12.25
N LEU A 400 7.70 4.21 -12.02
CA LEU A 400 7.16 4.37 -10.65
C LEU A 400 7.19 3.04 -9.87
N GLY A 401 6.77 1.94 -10.49
CA GLY A 401 6.87 0.59 -9.90
C GLY A 401 8.31 0.14 -9.64
N SER A 402 9.24 0.41 -10.56
CA SER A 402 10.67 0.15 -10.39
C SER A 402 11.29 0.94 -9.24
N ILE A 403 10.86 2.19 -9.02
CA ILE A 403 11.32 3.03 -7.90
C ILE A 403 10.93 2.42 -6.56
N VAL A 404 9.66 1.98 -6.42
CA VAL A 404 9.21 1.26 -5.21
C VAL A 404 10.04 -0.01 -4.99
N LYS A 405 10.19 -0.85 -6.02
CA LYS A 405 10.96 -2.10 -5.94
C LYS A 405 12.44 -1.87 -5.60
N ALA A 406 13.06 -0.81 -6.14
CA ALA A 406 14.44 -0.46 -5.83
C ALA A 406 14.61 0.04 -4.38
N CYS A 407 13.57 0.57 -3.74
CA CYS A 407 13.54 0.89 -2.32
C CYS A 407 13.26 -0.35 -1.45
N GLU A 408 12.37 -1.25 -1.87
CA GLU A 408 12.17 -2.58 -1.23
C GLU A 408 13.48 -3.39 -1.21
N GLU A 409 14.31 -3.28 -2.25
CA GLU A 409 15.63 -3.93 -2.35
C GLU A 409 16.75 -3.25 -1.54
N ASP A 410 16.57 -2.00 -1.08
CA ASP A 410 17.56 -1.23 -0.32
C ASP A 410 16.89 -0.18 0.58
N LEU A 411 16.22 -0.68 1.63
CA LEU A 411 15.46 0.11 2.60
C LEU A 411 16.33 1.22 3.23
N THR A 412 17.53 0.84 3.69
CA THR A 412 18.40 1.70 4.50
C THR A 412 18.94 2.90 3.73
N ASN A 413 19.29 2.74 2.45
CA ASN A 413 19.98 3.81 1.71
C ASN A 413 19.07 4.55 0.73
N LYS A 414 18.02 3.91 0.19
CA LYS A 414 17.22 4.52 -0.90
C LYS A 414 15.86 5.05 -0.47
N LEU A 415 15.16 4.39 0.45
CA LEU A 415 13.78 4.75 0.82
C LEU A 415 13.64 6.20 1.28
N VAL A 416 14.39 6.59 2.31
CA VAL A 416 14.29 7.92 2.92
C VAL A 416 14.73 9.04 1.96
N PRO A 417 15.87 8.96 1.25
CA PRO A 417 16.23 9.94 0.22
C PRO A 417 15.24 10.01 -0.95
N CYS A 418 14.65 8.89 -1.35
CA CYS A 418 13.63 8.84 -2.40
C CYS A 418 12.37 9.60 -1.99
N LEU A 419 11.76 9.22 -0.86
CA LEU A 419 10.52 9.81 -0.38
C LEU A 419 10.67 11.31 -0.11
N ASN A 420 11.75 11.71 0.57
CA ASN A 420 12.05 13.12 0.83
C ASN A 420 12.16 13.92 -0.48
N SER A 421 12.82 13.38 -1.50
CA SER A 421 12.98 14.06 -2.79
C SER A 421 11.69 14.15 -3.61
N MET A 422 10.80 13.16 -3.50
CA MET A 422 9.49 13.15 -4.15
C MET A 422 8.49 14.11 -3.51
N LEU A 423 8.53 14.29 -2.18
CA LEU A 423 7.58 15.12 -1.43
C LEU A 423 8.08 16.55 -1.17
N PHE A 424 9.30 16.68 -0.64
CA PHE A 424 9.84 17.92 -0.07
C PHE A 424 11.12 18.42 -0.77
N GLY A 425 11.62 17.68 -1.77
CA GLY A 425 12.72 18.11 -2.61
C GLY A 425 12.35 19.34 -3.48
N PRO A 426 13.33 20.03 -4.10
CA PRO A 426 13.11 21.28 -4.85
C PRO A 426 12.13 21.18 -6.04
N HIS A 427 11.77 19.97 -6.44
CA HIS A 427 10.82 19.66 -7.51
C HIS A 427 9.77 18.61 -7.09
N GLY A 428 9.67 18.34 -5.78
CA GLY A 428 8.70 17.43 -5.18
C GLY A 428 7.31 18.05 -5.04
N SER A 429 6.35 17.27 -4.55
CA SER A 429 5.04 17.77 -4.15
C SER A 429 4.36 16.82 -3.17
N VAL A 430 3.74 17.36 -2.12
CA VAL A 430 2.81 16.62 -1.25
C VAL A 430 1.68 15.96 -2.04
N ASN A 431 1.27 16.54 -3.17
CA ASN A 431 0.23 15.99 -4.05
C ASN A 431 0.75 14.96 -5.07
N PHE A 432 1.97 14.40 -4.93
CA PHE A 432 2.61 13.57 -5.98
C PHE A 432 1.74 12.41 -6.48
N ASP A 433 1.12 11.62 -5.59
CA ASP A 433 0.30 10.47 -5.99
C ASP A 433 -0.99 10.91 -6.73
N LYS A 434 -1.61 12.00 -6.28
CA LYS A 434 -2.75 12.65 -6.96
C LYS A 434 -2.35 13.22 -8.34
N LEU A 435 -1.18 13.84 -8.43
CA LEU A 435 -0.60 14.42 -9.65
C LEU A 435 -0.12 13.36 -10.65
N THR A 436 0.21 12.14 -10.21
CA THR A 436 0.62 11.03 -11.08
C THR A 436 -0.51 10.04 -11.40
N LYS A 437 -1.65 10.14 -10.69
CA LYS A 437 -2.66 9.07 -10.57
C LYS A 437 -2.02 7.72 -10.25
N SER A 438 -1.12 7.72 -9.26
CA SER A 438 -0.44 6.52 -8.78
C SER A 438 -0.61 6.38 -7.26
N SER A 439 -0.06 5.30 -6.70
CA SER A 439 -0.01 5.04 -5.25
C SER A 439 1.45 4.90 -4.80
N THR A 440 2.36 5.68 -5.37
CA THR A 440 3.81 5.48 -5.24
C THR A 440 4.28 5.90 -3.85
N VAL A 441 3.91 7.11 -3.41
CA VAL A 441 4.15 7.61 -2.05
C VAL A 441 3.47 6.70 -1.02
N SER A 442 2.19 6.34 -1.24
CA SER A 442 1.46 5.44 -0.34
C SER A 442 2.12 4.07 -0.20
N LYS A 443 2.71 3.53 -1.28
CA LYS A 443 3.46 2.27 -1.24
C LYS A 443 4.79 2.40 -0.51
N LEU A 444 5.58 3.44 -0.81
CA LEU A 444 6.86 3.69 -0.13
C LEU A 444 6.70 3.82 1.39
N ILE A 445 5.64 4.51 1.84
CA ILE A 445 5.30 4.65 3.26
C ILE A 445 4.91 3.31 3.91
N ALA A 446 4.31 2.39 3.14
CA ALA A 446 3.76 1.13 3.62
C ALA A 446 4.65 -0.12 3.35
N ILE A 447 5.93 0.07 3.00
CA ILE A 447 6.91 -1.02 2.92
C ILE A 447 7.17 -1.55 4.34
N LYS A 448 6.79 -2.80 4.60
CA LYS A 448 6.86 -3.45 5.92
C LYS A 448 8.29 -3.81 6.34
N GLU A 449 8.43 -4.28 7.58
CA GLU A 449 9.69 -4.84 8.11
C GLU A 449 10.83 -3.81 8.12
N LEU A 450 10.48 -2.52 8.33
CA LEU A 450 11.46 -1.45 8.48
C LEU A 450 12.28 -1.63 9.77
N PRO A 451 13.61 -1.59 9.72
CA PRO A 451 14.42 -1.44 10.92
C PRO A 451 14.05 -0.15 11.65
N SER A 452 13.97 -0.17 12.98
CA SER A 452 13.65 1.02 13.81
C SER A 452 14.46 2.26 13.40
N THR A 453 15.77 2.13 13.13
CA THR A 453 16.62 3.23 12.64
C THR A 453 16.16 3.86 11.31
N VAL A 454 15.57 3.08 10.41
CA VAL A 454 15.00 3.55 9.13
C VAL A 454 13.62 4.17 9.36
N LEU A 455 12.80 3.60 10.25
CA LEU A 455 11.51 4.15 10.65
C LEU A 455 11.67 5.53 11.34
N THR A 456 12.64 5.67 12.23
CA THR A 456 13.03 6.95 12.84
C THR A 456 13.51 7.95 11.79
N GLN A 457 14.33 7.53 10.81
CA GLN A 457 14.74 8.42 9.72
C GLN A 457 13.55 8.84 8.83
N LEU A 458 12.62 7.93 8.55
CA LEU A 458 11.40 8.17 7.78
C LEU A 458 10.50 9.20 8.47
N LEU A 459 10.19 9.02 9.76
CA LEU A 459 9.41 9.96 10.57
C LEU A 459 10.10 11.34 10.68
N ASN A 460 11.43 11.37 10.81
CA ASN A 460 12.20 12.61 10.83
C ASN A 460 12.21 13.39 9.50
N VAL A 461 11.72 12.84 8.39
CA VAL A 461 11.46 13.63 7.16
C VAL A 461 10.27 14.58 7.35
N PHE A 462 9.24 14.13 8.07
CA PHE A 462 7.98 14.86 8.27
C PHE A 462 8.03 15.84 9.44
N LEU A 463 8.83 15.56 10.47
CA LEU A 463 8.96 16.39 11.68
C LEU A 463 9.30 17.88 11.39
N PRO A 464 10.27 18.22 10.51
CA PRO A 464 10.56 19.62 10.19
C PRO A 464 9.43 20.32 9.43
N GLN A 465 8.63 19.57 8.66
CA GLN A 465 7.50 20.12 7.89
C GLN A 465 6.38 20.53 8.86
N LEU A 466 6.01 19.62 9.77
CA LEU A 466 5.00 19.83 10.81
C LEU A 466 5.31 21.06 11.70
N GLN A 467 6.60 21.34 11.94
CA GLN A 467 7.04 22.50 12.71
C GLN A 467 7.05 23.82 11.91
N GLN A 468 7.10 23.77 10.58
CA GLN A 468 7.18 24.95 9.71
C GLN A 468 5.82 25.35 9.11
N SER A 469 4.88 24.42 8.96
CA SER A 469 3.67 24.59 8.15
C SER A 469 2.42 25.09 8.90
N LYS A 470 2.51 25.59 10.15
CA LYS A 470 1.36 26.01 11.01
C LYS A 470 0.22 26.74 10.27
N ARG A 471 0.51 27.54 9.22
CA ARG A 471 -0.49 28.36 8.47
C ARG A 471 -0.96 27.77 7.13
N ASP A 472 -0.43 26.63 6.68
CA ASP A 472 -0.98 25.90 5.53
C ASP A 472 -1.71 24.65 6.03
N LEU A 473 -3.03 24.77 6.19
CA LEU A 473 -3.90 23.69 6.64
C LEU A 473 -3.86 22.49 5.67
N THR A 474 -3.69 22.73 4.36
CA THR A 474 -3.69 21.65 3.35
C THR A 474 -2.40 20.84 3.37
N HIS A 475 -1.26 21.51 3.53
CA HIS A 475 0.02 20.85 3.76
C HIS A 475 0.01 20.11 5.09
N THR A 476 -0.46 20.76 6.16
CA THR A 476 -0.42 20.19 7.51
C THR A 476 -1.35 18.98 7.65
N HIS A 477 -2.52 18.99 7.00
CA HIS A 477 -3.41 17.82 6.87
C HIS A 477 -2.69 16.66 6.17
N PHE A 478 -1.98 16.90 5.06
CA PHE A 478 -1.18 15.87 4.39
C PHE A 478 -0.05 15.31 5.27
N ILE A 479 0.63 16.15 6.06
CA ILE A 479 1.69 15.72 6.98
C ILE A 479 1.10 14.83 8.10
N LEU A 480 0.00 15.24 8.71
CA LEU A 480 -0.68 14.47 9.76
C LEU A 480 -1.25 13.14 9.23
N ASP A 481 -1.87 13.14 8.04
CA ASP A 481 -2.31 11.92 7.35
C ASP A 481 -1.12 10.99 7.06
N SER A 482 -0.01 11.54 6.56
CA SER A 482 1.19 10.76 6.25
C SER A 482 1.78 10.11 7.50
N ILE A 483 1.88 10.85 8.61
CA ILE A 483 2.33 10.33 9.91
C ILE A 483 1.37 9.23 10.40
N LEU A 484 0.06 9.45 10.35
CA LEU A 484 -0.94 8.43 10.70
C LEU A 484 -0.84 7.18 9.80
N HIS A 485 -0.53 7.33 8.51
CA HIS A 485 -0.33 6.21 7.59
C HIS A 485 0.97 5.44 7.84
N ILE A 486 2.08 6.12 8.17
CA ILE A 486 3.33 5.49 8.62
C ILE A 486 3.07 4.69 9.89
N ILE A 487 2.44 5.29 10.91
CA ILE A 487 2.15 4.64 12.18
C ILE A 487 1.18 3.46 11.99
N ARG A 488 0.12 3.60 11.19
CA ARG A 488 -0.81 2.50 10.88
C ARG A 488 -0.14 1.32 10.18
N ALA A 489 0.88 1.57 9.34
CA ALA A 489 1.62 0.54 8.64
C ALA A 489 2.59 -0.22 9.57
N HIS A 490 3.28 0.48 10.47
CA HIS A 490 4.40 -0.04 11.27
C HIS A 490 4.10 -0.14 12.78
N LYS A 491 2.82 -0.20 13.17
CA LYS A 491 2.37 -0.25 14.58
C LYS A 491 2.74 -1.52 15.36
N VAL A 492 3.41 -2.49 14.74
CA VAL A 492 3.99 -3.66 15.43
C VAL A 492 5.48 -3.40 15.69
N GLU A 493 6.12 -2.65 14.80
CA GLU A 493 7.50 -2.19 14.85
C GLU A 493 7.69 -0.87 15.63
N ILE A 494 6.63 -0.35 16.27
CA ILE A 494 6.64 0.83 17.15
C ILE A 494 6.42 0.39 18.59
N ASP A 495 7.53 0.33 19.33
CA ASP A 495 7.65 0.05 20.77
C ASP A 495 8.45 1.17 21.49
N ASP A 496 9.42 1.77 20.82
CA ASP A 496 10.35 2.77 21.36
C ASP A 496 9.74 4.18 21.51
N MET A 497 9.79 4.68 22.75
CA MET A 497 9.37 6.04 23.11
C MET A 497 10.19 7.14 22.41
N ASP A 498 11.49 6.98 22.24
CA ASP A 498 12.36 8.04 21.70
C ASP A 498 12.15 8.26 20.19
N VAL A 499 11.55 7.29 19.50
CA VAL A 499 11.07 7.44 18.12
C VAL A 499 9.78 8.24 18.06
N MET A 500 8.85 7.99 18.98
CA MET A 500 7.50 8.57 18.94
C MET A 500 7.38 9.92 19.65
N LYS A 501 8.11 10.14 20.75
CA LYS A 501 8.07 11.38 21.55
C LYS A 501 8.39 12.66 20.73
N PRO A 502 9.37 12.68 19.81
CA PRO A 502 9.61 13.83 18.93
C PRO A 502 8.45 14.13 17.96
N ILE A 503 7.68 13.11 17.58
CA ILE A 503 6.54 13.22 16.63
C ILE A 503 5.26 13.60 17.36
N LEU A 504 4.99 13.02 18.54
CA LEU A 504 3.83 13.34 19.36
C LEU A 504 3.89 14.77 19.91
N THR A 505 5.04 15.23 20.40
CA THR A 505 5.19 16.57 21.02
C THR A 505 4.58 17.73 20.18
N PRO A 506 4.91 17.92 18.89
CA PRO A 506 4.30 18.99 18.09
C PRO A 506 2.81 18.75 17.80
N ILE A 507 2.35 17.50 17.63
CA ILE A 507 0.92 17.20 17.42
C ILE A 507 0.11 17.53 18.67
N ILE A 508 0.61 17.15 19.86
CA ILE A 508 0.01 17.44 21.16
C ILE A 508 -0.03 18.96 21.41
N TYR A 509 1.07 19.67 21.11
CA TYR A 509 1.06 21.13 21.14
C TYR A 509 -0.06 21.68 20.25
N MET A 510 -0.14 21.25 18.98
CA MET A 510 -1.18 21.73 18.05
C MET A 510 -2.61 21.33 18.44
N ALA A 511 -2.81 20.27 19.22
CA ALA A 511 -4.12 19.77 19.63
C ALA A 511 -4.67 20.45 20.91
N PHE A 512 -3.80 20.91 21.81
CA PHE A 512 -4.20 21.42 23.14
C PHE A 512 -3.65 22.80 23.50
N PHE A 513 -2.67 23.33 22.76
CA PHE A 513 -2.00 24.60 23.06
C PHE A 513 -2.01 25.56 21.86
N LYS A 514 -2.03 26.86 22.17
CA LYS A 514 -1.95 27.97 21.21
C LYS A 514 -0.95 29.03 21.68
N ASP A 515 -0.33 29.73 20.74
CA ASP A 515 0.44 30.93 21.01
C ASP A 515 -0.52 32.12 21.23
N ALA A 516 -0.11 33.15 21.97
CA ALA A 516 -0.94 34.33 22.27
C ALA A 516 -1.24 35.24 21.05
N THR A 517 -0.86 34.80 19.85
CA THR A 517 -0.97 35.50 18.56
C THR A 517 -1.66 34.64 17.49
N ASP A 518 -2.36 33.58 17.90
CA ASP A 518 -3.00 32.62 17.00
C ASP A 518 -4.43 33.07 16.63
N ASP A 519 -4.67 33.20 15.32
CA ASP A 519 -5.93 33.68 14.71
C ASP A 519 -6.99 32.56 14.57
N GLN A 520 -8.27 32.90 14.34
CA GLN A 520 -9.38 31.92 14.19
C GLN A 520 -9.15 30.84 13.12
N GLU A 521 -8.34 31.09 12.09
CA GLU A 521 -8.00 30.06 11.08
C GLU A 521 -7.31 28.83 11.69
N LEU A 522 -6.69 28.97 12.86
CA LEU A 522 -6.03 27.88 13.57
C LEU A 522 -6.98 27.01 14.39
N GLU A 523 -8.23 27.42 14.62
CA GLU A 523 -9.26 26.61 15.30
C GLU A 523 -9.56 25.32 14.51
N GLN A 524 -9.65 25.42 13.18
CA GLN A 524 -9.76 24.25 12.30
C GLN A 524 -8.52 23.35 12.32
N LEU A 525 -7.33 23.94 12.53
CA LEU A 525 -6.09 23.18 12.68
C LEU A 525 -6.03 22.44 14.02
N HIS A 526 -6.52 23.07 15.09
CA HIS A 526 -6.58 22.47 16.43
C HIS A 526 -7.49 21.23 16.44
N GLU A 527 -8.69 21.33 15.89
CA GLU A 527 -9.60 20.16 15.78
C GLU A 527 -9.04 19.06 14.86
N LEU A 528 -8.42 19.43 13.73
CA LEU A 528 -7.72 18.47 12.88
C LEU A 528 -6.56 17.76 13.62
N ALA A 529 -5.80 18.50 14.43
CA ALA A 529 -4.71 17.95 15.24
C ALA A 529 -5.24 17.01 16.34
N LYS A 530 -6.35 17.35 17.01
CA LYS A 530 -7.05 16.46 17.97
C LYS A 530 -7.52 15.17 17.27
N GLU A 531 -8.25 15.28 16.15
CA GLU A 531 -8.77 14.13 15.41
C GLU A 531 -7.64 13.17 14.96
N ARG A 532 -6.51 13.74 14.49
CA ARG A 532 -5.34 12.98 14.08
C ARG A 532 -4.56 12.39 15.25
N LEU A 533 -4.43 13.09 16.38
CA LEU A 533 -3.84 12.54 17.60
C LEU A 533 -4.62 11.35 18.13
N PHE A 534 -5.95 11.46 18.23
CA PHE A 534 -6.81 10.34 18.63
C PHE A 534 -6.75 9.18 17.63
N SER A 535 -6.65 9.47 16.33
CA SER A 535 -6.45 8.45 15.30
C SER A 535 -5.09 7.73 15.44
N ILE A 536 -4.03 8.46 15.76
CA ILE A 536 -2.67 7.92 16.00
C ILE A 536 -2.66 7.03 17.24
N LEU A 537 -3.19 7.52 18.38
CA LEU A 537 -3.38 6.72 19.60
C LEU A 537 -4.19 5.45 19.31
N GLY A 538 -5.23 5.55 18.48
CA GLY A 538 -6.07 4.43 18.07
C GLY A 538 -5.37 3.36 17.22
N GLU A 539 -4.18 3.63 16.69
CA GLU A 539 -3.31 2.60 16.07
C GLU A 539 -2.23 2.13 17.05
N LEU A 540 -1.61 3.04 17.82
CA LEU A 540 -0.56 2.74 18.80
C LEU A 540 -1.03 1.83 19.95
N THR A 541 -2.28 1.99 20.43
CA THR A 541 -2.87 1.18 21.52
C THR A 541 -2.94 -0.33 21.18
N MET A 542 -2.69 -0.71 19.93
CA MET A 542 -2.61 -2.11 19.53
C MET A 542 -1.34 -2.81 20.06
N ASN A 543 -0.25 -2.06 20.30
CA ASN A 543 0.94 -2.57 20.97
C ASN A 543 0.86 -2.28 22.48
N LYS A 544 1.06 -3.33 23.30
CA LYS A 544 1.14 -3.21 24.77
C LYS A 544 2.56 -3.00 25.27
N GLU A 545 3.56 -3.37 24.48
CA GLU A 545 4.97 -3.32 24.86
C GLU A 545 5.52 -1.96 24.45
N ILE A 546 5.92 -1.16 25.45
CA ILE A 546 6.56 0.14 25.27
C ILE A 546 7.93 0.09 25.94
N HIS A 547 8.96 0.52 25.23
CA HIS A 547 10.29 0.67 25.78
C HIS A 547 10.46 2.10 26.31
N SER A 548 10.69 2.21 27.62
CA SER A 548 10.89 3.45 28.34
C SER A 548 11.99 3.28 29.40
N GLU A 549 12.81 4.32 29.60
CA GLU A 549 13.67 4.43 30.77
C GLU A 549 12.88 4.81 32.05
N ASP A 550 11.64 5.29 31.90
CA ASP A 550 10.75 5.74 32.96
C ASP A 550 9.69 4.66 33.23
N PRO A 551 9.76 3.93 34.37
CA PRO A 551 8.86 2.81 34.66
C PRO A 551 7.41 3.22 34.97
N GLU A 552 7.12 4.52 35.14
CA GLU A 552 5.74 5.00 35.30
C GLU A 552 4.98 5.01 33.96
N ILE A 553 5.68 5.14 32.82
CA ILE A 553 5.06 5.36 31.51
C ILE A 553 4.73 4.01 30.85
N ASN A 554 3.58 3.47 31.23
CA ASN A 554 3.12 2.14 30.83
C ASN A 554 2.30 2.08 29.52
N SER A 555 1.90 3.22 28.96
CA SER A 555 0.99 3.32 27.81
C SER A 555 1.23 4.59 26.98
N TRP A 556 0.84 4.55 25.70
CA TRP A 556 0.93 5.70 24.79
C TRP A 556 0.02 6.86 25.23
N GLN A 557 -1.10 6.53 25.89
CA GLN A 557 -1.98 7.44 26.61
C GLN A 557 -1.23 8.14 27.74
N PHE A 558 -0.55 7.40 28.64
CA PHE A 558 0.25 8.00 29.72
C PHE A 558 1.33 8.92 29.17
N LEU A 559 2.08 8.49 28.14
CA LEU A 559 3.10 9.33 27.49
C LEU A 559 2.50 10.64 26.95
N THR A 560 1.34 10.57 26.31
CA THR A 560 0.64 11.73 25.75
C THR A 560 0.21 12.70 26.85
N LEU A 561 -0.40 12.19 27.93
CA LEU A 561 -0.78 12.98 29.09
C LEU A 561 0.45 13.62 29.78
N LYS A 562 1.54 12.87 29.94
CA LYS A 562 2.79 13.40 30.54
C LYS A 562 3.38 14.54 29.70
N LEU A 563 3.32 14.45 28.38
CA LEU A 563 3.74 15.53 27.48
C LEU A 563 2.82 16.77 27.55
N ILE A 564 1.50 16.61 27.73
CA ILE A 564 0.60 17.74 28.01
C ILE A 564 1.00 18.42 29.32
N LEU A 565 1.12 17.65 30.41
CA LEU A 565 1.46 18.15 31.74
C LEU A 565 2.84 18.83 31.77
N ASP A 566 3.83 18.31 31.05
CA ASP A 566 5.16 18.93 30.95
C ASP A 566 5.13 20.25 30.17
N MET A 567 4.26 20.39 29.15
CA MET A 567 4.09 21.65 28.40
C MET A 567 3.31 22.69 29.19
N GLU A 568 2.28 22.28 29.95
CA GLU A 568 1.54 23.12 30.89
C GLU A 568 2.46 23.67 32.01
N LYS A 569 3.20 22.78 32.67
CA LYS A 569 4.16 23.13 33.75
C LYS A 569 5.34 23.99 33.27
N SER A 570 5.76 23.85 32.01
CA SER A 570 6.77 24.71 31.40
C SER A 570 6.19 25.99 30.78
N HIS A 571 4.88 26.24 30.93
CA HIS A 571 4.13 27.38 30.40
C HIS A 571 4.36 27.60 28.89
N ARG A 572 4.44 26.48 28.16
CA ARG A 572 4.88 26.43 26.76
C ARG A 572 3.69 26.57 25.81
N GLY A 573 3.06 27.73 25.86
CA GLY A 573 1.80 28.04 25.18
C GLY A 573 0.65 28.19 26.18
N ILE A 574 -0.49 28.68 25.69
CA ILE A 574 -1.73 28.82 26.45
C ILE A 574 -2.62 27.61 26.12
N LEU A 575 -3.28 27.00 27.10
CA LEU A 575 -4.27 25.96 26.84
C LEU A 575 -5.40 26.49 25.94
N ILE A 576 -5.81 25.70 24.96
CA ILE A 576 -6.93 26.03 24.07
C ILE A 576 -8.23 26.08 24.89
N ASN A 577 -8.43 25.05 25.69
CA ASN A 577 -9.48 24.90 26.69
C ASN A 577 -8.86 25.13 28.09
N PRO A 578 -9.02 26.32 28.70
CA PRO A 578 -8.56 26.54 30.06
C PRO A 578 -9.44 25.75 31.05
N LEU A 579 -8.82 25.17 32.07
CA LEU A 579 -9.52 24.49 33.16
C LEU A 579 -9.90 25.51 34.25
N ASP A 580 -11.09 25.36 34.83
CA ASP A 580 -11.51 26.16 36.00
C ASP A 580 -11.03 25.54 37.32
N GLU A 581 -11.27 26.23 38.44
CA GLU A 581 -10.83 25.76 39.76
C GLU A 581 -11.37 24.37 40.16
N ASN A 582 -12.48 23.89 39.61
CA ASN A 582 -13.02 22.57 39.91
C ASN A 582 -12.42 21.51 38.99
N LEU A 583 -12.31 21.80 37.69
CA LEU A 583 -11.60 20.93 36.74
C LEU A 583 -10.11 20.77 37.10
N GLU A 584 -9.48 21.80 37.69
CA GLU A 584 -8.14 21.73 38.27
C GLU A 584 -8.07 20.71 39.42
N LYS A 585 -9.04 20.71 40.35
CA LYS A 585 -9.08 19.76 41.48
C LYS A 585 -9.26 18.32 40.97
N THR A 586 -10.22 18.10 40.07
CA THR A 586 -10.46 16.79 39.45
C THR A 586 -9.22 16.29 38.69
N LYS A 587 -8.49 17.18 38.00
CA LYS A 587 -7.19 16.89 37.37
C LYS A 587 -6.14 16.48 38.42
N GLU A 588 -5.94 17.23 39.50
CA GLU A 588 -4.93 16.91 40.51
C GLU A 588 -5.21 15.58 41.22
N GLU A 589 -6.46 15.31 41.56
CA GLU A 589 -6.91 14.05 42.18
C GLU A 589 -6.71 12.85 41.25
N ALA A 590 -7.03 13.00 39.96
CA ALA A 590 -6.80 11.99 38.94
C ALA A 590 -5.31 11.73 38.67
N ILE A 591 -4.46 12.76 38.67
CA ILE A 591 -3.01 12.61 38.54
C ILE A 591 -2.43 11.88 39.76
N SER A 592 -2.90 12.19 40.97
CA SER A 592 -2.50 11.48 42.18
C SER A 592 -2.87 10.00 42.10
N SER A 593 -4.13 9.70 41.76
CA SER A 593 -4.66 8.34 41.59
C SER A 593 -3.90 7.57 40.51
N LEU A 594 -3.64 8.18 39.35
CA LEU A 594 -2.85 7.62 38.25
C LEU A 594 -1.42 7.25 38.69
N ALA A 595 -0.79 8.09 39.52
CA ALA A 595 0.55 7.86 40.05
C ALA A 595 0.59 6.78 41.16
N GLU A 596 -0.55 6.40 41.76
CA GLU A 596 -0.64 5.23 42.64
C GLU A 596 -0.87 3.94 41.84
N ILE A 597 -1.77 3.98 40.85
CA ILE A 597 -2.08 2.85 39.96
C ILE A 597 -0.83 2.41 39.18
N SER A 598 -0.06 3.35 38.63
CA SER A 598 1.12 3.05 37.78
C SER A 598 2.23 2.27 38.50
N ARG A 599 2.26 2.30 39.85
CA ARG A 599 3.21 1.52 40.67
C ARG A 599 2.88 0.02 40.70
N SER A 600 1.69 -0.39 40.25
CA SER A 600 1.24 -1.78 40.19
C SER A 600 1.45 -2.37 38.79
N SER A 601 2.21 -3.46 38.71
CA SER A 601 2.50 -4.17 37.44
C SER A 601 1.42 -5.19 37.03
N THR A 602 0.17 -5.02 37.49
CA THR A 602 -0.95 -5.93 37.15
C THR A 602 -1.63 -5.51 35.85
N ALA A 603 -2.27 -6.46 35.15
CA ALA A 603 -2.98 -6.17 33.90
C ALA A 603 -4.17 -5.21 34.10
N GLN A 604 -4.86 -5.34 35.24
CA GLN A 604 -5.91 -4.43 35.69
C GLN A 604 -5.37 -3.01 35.91
N ALA A 605 -4.24 -2.86 36.61
CA ALA A 605 -3.62 -1.56 36.84
C ALA A 605 -3.13 -0.89 35.54
N TRP A 606 -2.55 -1.66 34.61
CA TRP A 606 -2.26 -1.16 33.25
C TRP A 606 -3.54 -0.68 32.54
N GLY A 607 -4.64 -1.43 32.66
CA GLY A 607 -5.96 -1.06 32.13
C GLY A 607 -6.48 0.26 32.70
N LEU A 608 -6.56 0.37 34.04
CA LEU A 608 -6.98 1.58 34.75
C LEU A 608 -6.10 2.78 34.42
N SER A 609 -4.78 2.60 34.42
CA SER A 609 -3.81 3.67 34.15
C SER A 609 -3.93 4.19 32.72
N THR A 610 -4.13 3.30 31.74
CA THR A 610 -4.39 3.68 30.34
C THR A 610 -5.74 4.37 30.18
N LEU A 611 -6.76 3.92 30.90
CA LEU A 611 -8.13 4.46 30.87
C LEU A 611 -8.19 5.88 31.46
N LEU A 612 -7.70 6.05 32.69
CA LEU A 612 -7.65 7.34 33.38
C LEU A 612 -6.78 8.35 32.62
N SER A 613 -5.67 7.89 32.02
CA SER A 613 -4.86 8.71 31.11
C SER A 613 -5.65 9.15 29.86
N MET A 614 -6.49 8.28 29.30
CA MET A 614 -7.34 8.62 28.15
C MET A 614 -8.41 9.66 28.54
N CYS A 615 -9.11 9.45 29.65
CA CYS A 615 -10.17 10.36 30.09
C CYS A 615 -9.59 11.74 30.46
N LEU A 616 -8.39 11.81 31.06
CA LEU A 616 -7.70 13.09 31.24
C LEU A 616 -7.34 13.79 29.92
N ILE A 617 -6.96 13.06 28.87
CA ILE A 617 -6.75 13.66 27.53
C ILE A 617 -8.09 14.18 26.95
N GLN A 618 -9.21 13.52 27.22
CA GLN A 618 -10.56 13.99 26.86
C GLN A 618 -10.95 15.27 27.62
N LEU A 619 -10.59 15.39 28.90
CA LEU A 619 -10.75 16.61 29.69
C LEU A 619 -10.02 17.80 29.05
N TYR A 620 -8.73 17.64 28.68
CA TYR A 620 -8.00 18.67 27.93
C TYR A 620 -8.60 18.94 26.53
N ALA A 621 -9.21 17.94 25.89
CA ALA A 621 -9.91 18.12 24.61
C ALA A 621 -11.20 18.95 24.71
N GLY A 622 -11.75 19.13 25.92
CA GLY A 622 -12.96 19.88 26.21
C GLY A 622 -14.21 19.01 26.36
N GLU A 623 -14.05 17.71 26.65
CA GLU A 623 -15.14 16.74 26.70
C GLU A 623 -15.75 16.65 28.11
N THR A 624 -16.91 17.27 28.30
CA THR A 624 -17.70 17.28 29.56
C THR A 624 -17.89 15.88 30.14
N ASP A 625 -18.22 14.92 29.28
CA ASP A 625 -18.56 13.55 29.62
C ASP A 625 -17.38 12.75 30.22
N SER A 626 -16.17 13.28 30.16
CA SER A 626 -15.00 12.68 30.81
C SER A 626 -14.90 12.95 32.31
N ILE A 627 -15.61 13.97 32.83
CA ILE A 627 -15.45 14.43 34.22
C ILE A 627 -15.98 13.39 35.21
N SER A 628 -17.23 12.94 35.06
CA SER A 628 -17.81 11.92 35.95
C SER A 628 -17.05 10.60 35.85
N VAL A 629 -16.65 10.21 34.63
CA VAL A 629 -15.82 9.00 34.40
C VAL A 629 -14.47 9.10 35.10
N ILE A 630 -13.84 10.28 35.15
CA ILE A 630 -12.60 10.49 35.93
C ILE A 630 -12.87 10.32 37.43
N GLU A 631 -13.95 10.91 37.95
CA GLU A 631 -14.32 10.84 39.37
C GLU A 631 -14.63 9.38 39.80
N GLU A 632 -15.47 8.67 39.04
CA GLU A 632 -15.78 7.24 39.23
C GLU A 632 -14.52 6.35 39.21
N LEU A 633 -13.59 6.60 38.27
CA LEU A 633 -12.31 5.88 38.19
C LEU A 633 -11.39 6.18 39.37
N CYS A 634 -11.42 7.42 39.89
CA CYS A 634 -10.65 7.81 41.06
C CYS A 634 -11.21 7.14 42.33
N GLU A 635 -12.54 7.07 42.50
CA GLU A 635 -13.17 6.31 43.59
C GLU A 635 -12.86 4.82 43.49
N PHE A 636 -13.03 4.21 42.31
CA PHE A 636 -12.67 2.81 42.08
C PHE A 636 -11.20 2.50 42.39
N SER A 637 -10.27 3.41 42.06
CA SER A 637 -8.84 3.20 42.32
C SER A 637 -8.49 3.13 43.82
N LYS A 638 -9.30 3.76 44.67
CA LYS A 638 -9.09 3.82 46.13
C LYS A 638 -9.68 2.61 46.85
N ASP A 639 -10.90 2.20 46.46
CA ASP A 639 -11.66 1.21 47.22
C ASP A 639 -11.58 -0.21 46.64
N LYS A 640 -10.79 -1.07 47.29
CA LYS A 640 -10.45 -2.43 46.83
C LYS A 640 -11.61 -3.44 46.87
N ASN A 641 -12.79 -3.01 47.29
CA ASN A 641 -14.00 -3.83 47.39
C ASN A 641 -15.07 -3.46 46.35
N ASN A 642 -14.81 -2.50 45.45
CA ASN A 642 -15.81 -2.09 44.46
C ASN A 642 -16.09 -3.18 43.41
N SER A 643 -17.37 -3.35 43.06
CA SER A 643 -17.80 -4.33 42.05
C SER A 643 -17.30 -3.95 40.66
N MET A 644 -16.94 -4.95 39.84
CA MET A 644 -16.49 -4.72 38.45
C MET A 644 -17.63 -4.25 37.54
N VAL A 645 -18.88 -4.22 38.04
CA VAL A 645 -20.04 -3.59 37.40
C VAL A 645 -19.74 -2.13 37.01
N GLY A 646 -19.19 -1.31 37.92
CA GLY A 646 -18.90 0.11 37.62
C GLY A 646 -17.87 0.28 36.49
N ILE A 647 -16.81 -0.54 36.47
CA ILE A 647 -15.87 -0.56 35.32
C ILE A 647 -16.58 -1.03 34.05
N THR A 648 -17.50 -1.98 34.15
CA THR A 648 -18.26 -2.48 32.99
C THR A 648 -19.15 -1.38 32.41
N GLU A 649 -19.80 -0.58 33.26
CA GLU A 649 -20.64 0.56 32.89
C GLU A 649 -19.83 1.71 32.28
N ILE A 650 -18.66 2.05 32.86
CA ILE A 650 -17.69 3.00 32.26
C ILE A 650 -17.20 2.51 30.88
N LEU A 651 -16.85 1.23 30.77
CA LEU A 651 -16.42 0.66 29.49
C LEU A 651 -17.55 0.65 28.47
N LEU A 652 -18.81 0.52 28.90
CA LEU A 652 -20.02 0.60 28.07
C LEU A 652 -20.31 2.02 27.61
N SER A 653 -20.25 3.03 28.46
CA SER A 653 -20.48 4.44 28.06
C SER A 653 -19.45 4.89 27.02
N LEU A 654 -18.16 4.57 27.23
CA LEU A 654 -17.08 4.82 26.27
C LEU A 654 -17.21 3.97 24.98
N LEU A 655 -17.80 2.77 25.06
CA LEU A 655 -18.10 1.93 23.90
C LEU A 655 -19.35 2.40 23.14
N ALA A 656 -20.27 3.12 23.79
CA ALA A 656 -21.48 3.71 23.23
C ALA A 656 -21.15 4.91 22.34
N GLN A 657 -20.26 5.80 22.81
CA GLN A 657 -19.81 7.01 22.10
C GLN A 657 -19.38 6.74 20.64
N LYS A 658 -19.55 7.74 19.76
CA LYS A 658 -19.28 7.58 18.31
C LYS A 658 -17.78 7.39 17.97
N LYS A 659 -16.85 7.79 18.85
CA LYS A 659 -15.39 7.83 18.62
C LYS A 659 -14.76 6.43 18.47
N ALA A 660 -13.94 6.24 17.43
CA ALA A 660 -13.35 4.94 17.09
C ALA A 660 -12.20 4.50 18.03
N LEU A 661 -11.46 5.45 18.60
CA LEU A 661 -10.43 5.19 19.61
C LEU A 661 -11.02 4.52 20.86
N LEU A 662 -12.07 5.12 21.43
CA LEU A 662 -12.69 4.63 22.66
C LEU A 662 -13.25 3.21 22.49
N LYS A 663 -13.94 2.92 21.37
CA LYS A 663 -14.42 1.56 21.05
C LYS A 663 -13.29 0.52 21.01
N LYS A 664 -12.13 0.85 20.42
CA LYS A 664 -10.94 -0.01 20.44
C LYS A 664 -10.41 -0.16 21.87
N LEU A 665 -10.26 0.95 22.58
CA LEU A 665 -9.70 1.01 23.92
C LEU A 665 -10.54 0.22 24.94
N SER A 666 -11.87 0.38 24.97
CA SER A 666 -12.77 -0.37 25.85
C SER A 666 -12.64 -1.88 25.64
N LEU A 667 -12.52 -2.36 24.39
CA LEU A 667 -12.32 -3.78 24.10
C LEU A 667 -10.94 -4.30 24.56
N ILE A 668 -9.90 -3.47 24.49
CA ILE A 668 -8.54 -3.80 24.96
C ILE A 668 -8.47 -3.82 26.48
N ILE A 669 -9.17 -2.90 27.17
CA ILE A 669 -9.24 -2.84 28.63
C ILE A 669 -10.10 -3.99 29.18
N TRP A 670 -11.27 -4.24 28.57
CA TRP A 670 -12.12 -5.40 28.90
C TRP A 670 -11.36 -6.73 28.86
N GLN A 671 -10.39 -6.88 27.94
CA GLN A 671 -9.54 -8.06 27.86
C GLN A 671 -8.55 -8.20 29.05
N GLN A 672 -8.25 -7.15 29.80
CA GLN A 672 -7.39 -7.22 31.00
C GLN A 672 -8.17 -7.65 32.25
N PHE A 673 -9.43 -7.22 32.38
CA PHE A 673 -10.32 -7.55 33.50
C PHE A 673 -11.02 -8.91 33.37
N ILE A 674 -10.83 -9.61 32.23
CA ILE A 674 -11.64 -10.77 31.83
C ILE A 674 -11.60 -11.96 32.80
N GLU A 675 -10.60 -12.01 33.70
CA GLU A 675 -10.47 -13.04 34.73
C GLU A 675 -11.34 -12.75 35.96
N ASP A 676 -11.60 -11.48 36.26
CA ASP A 676 -12.38 -11.01 37.40
C ASP A 676 -13.89 -10.89 37.11
N VAL A 677 -14.30 -10.98 35.83
CA VAL A 677 -15.68 -10.80 35.38
C VAL A 677 -16.63 -11.83 36.01
N GLY A 678 -17.56 -11.33 36.84
CA GLY A 678 -18.57 -12.06 37.59
C GLY A 678 -19.75 -12.54 36.74
N LEU A 679 -20.94 -12.57 37.34
CA LEU A 679 -22.21 -12.81 36.61
C LEU A 679 -22.94 -11.49 36.39
N GLU A 680 -22.85 -10.55 37.34
CA GLU A 680 -23.52 -9.25 37.33
C GLU A 680 -23.06 -8.40 36.14
N GLU A 681 -21.76 -8.31 35.89
CA GLU A 681 -21.16 -7.61 34.74
C GLU A 681 -21.61 -8.20 33.41
N LEU A 682 -21.71 -9.53 33.33
CA LEU A 682 -22.23 -10.22 32.14
C LEU A 682 -23.74 -9.98 31.99
N GLN A 683 -24.48 -9.82 33.09
CA GLN A 683 -25.90 -9.52 33.05
C GLN A 683 -26.14 -8.12 32.48
N VAL A 684 -25.37 -7.10 32.89
CA VAL A 684 -25.40 -5.74 32.28
C VAL A 684 -25.17 -5.82 30.77
N LEU A 685 -24.13 -6.54 30.30
CA LEU A 685 -23.90 -6.76 28.87
C LEU A 685 -25.09 -7.45 28.16
N LEU A 686 -25.71 -8.44 28.80
CA LEU A 686 -26.84 -9.19 28.24
C LEU A 686 -28.16 -8.41 28.27
N ASP A 687 -28.29 -7.40 29.14
CA ASP A 687 -29.45 -6.52 29.22
C ASP A 687 -29.49 -5.51 28.07
N VAL A 688 -28.34 -4.93 27.68
CA VAL A 688 -28.24 -4.07 26.48
C VAL A 688 -28.75 -4.77 25.21
N LEU A 689 -28.58 -6.09 25.10
CA LEU A 689 -29.07 -6.86 23.95
C LEU A 689 -30.62 -6.93 23.86
N LYS A 690 -31.33 -6.67 24.96
CA LYS A 690 -32.81 -6.67 25.06
C LYS A 690 -33.46 -5.35 24.65
N ALA A 691 -32.68 -4.28 24.44
CA ALA A 691 -33.21 -2.98 24.02
C ALA A 691 -33.82 -3.05 22.60
N ARG A 692 -34.90 -2.31 22.36
CA ARG A 692 -35.58 -2.27 21.06
C ARG A 692 -34.79 -1.45 20.04
N GLU A 693 -34.87 -1.81 18.77
CA GLU A 693 -34.15 -1.13 17.68
C GLU A 693 -34.99 0.03 17.10
N ASN A 694 -35.37 0.96 17.98
CA ASN A 694 -36.22 2.13 17.72
C ASN A 694 -35.82 3.32 18.64
N LYS A 695 -36.50 4.48 18.53
CA LYS A 695 -36.27 5.64 19.41
C LYS A 695 -36.40 5.29 20.90
N GLN A 696 -37.38 4.47 21.30
CA GLN A 696 -37.56 4.05 22.70
C GLN A 696 -36.34 3.30 23.28
N GLY A 697 -35.78 2.35 22.53
CA GLY A 697 -34.57 1.63 22.94
C GLY A 697 -33.27 2.39 22.73
N PHE A 698 -33.30 3.51 22.00
CA PHE A 698 -32.22 4.49 22.00
C PHE A 698 -32.28 5.33 23.28
N ALA A 699 -33.43 5.90 23.63
CA ALA A 699 -33.61 6.62 24.90
C ALA A 699 -33.16 5.78 26.10
N GLN A 700 -33.64 4.54 26.20
CA GLN A 700 -33.27 3.57 27.25
C GLN A 700 -31.75 3.31 27.39
N LEU A 701 -30.95 3.54 26.35
CA LEU A 701 -29.51 3.20 26.32
C LEU A 701 -28.56 4.41 26.26
N PHE A 702 -29.08 5.59 25.94
CA PHE A 702 -28.26 6.79 25.66
C PHE A 702 -28.78 8.08 26.34
N GLU A 703 -30.02 8.08 26.84
CA GLU A 703 -30.65 9.20 27.56
C GLU A 703 -30.88 8.80 29.02
N GLY A 704 -30.72 9.73 29.96
CA GLY A 704 -30.80 9.43 31.40
C GLY A 704 -32.25 9.21 31.89
N GLU A 705 -32.42 8.51 33.02
CA GLU A 705 -33.73 8.15 33.60
C GLU A 705 -34.65 9.36 33.95
N GLY A 706 -34.17 10.61 33.79
CA GLY A 706 -34.89 11.83 34.16
C GLY A 706 -35.75 12.48 33.07
N GLU A 707 -35.62 12.09 31.79
CA GLU A 707 -36.32 12.77 30.66
C GLU A 707 -37.42 11.91 29.99
N PHE A 708 -37.73 10.73 30.54
CA PHE A 708 -38.65 9.77 29.93
C PHE A 708 -40.10 9.86 30.45
N GLU A 709 -41.01 10.44 29.66
CA GLU A 709 -42.47 10.25 29.83
C GLU A 709 -42.97 9.04 29.03
N GLU A 710 -43.77 8.15 29.67
CA GLU A 710 -44.41 7.02 28.99
C GLU A 710 -45.56 7.48 28.06
N ILE A 711 -45.23 7.82 26.80
CA ILE A 711 -46.24 7.85 25.74
C ILE A 711 -46.64 6.41 25.41
N LYS A 712 -47.90 6.07 25.71
CA LYS A 712 -48.48 4.73 25.47
C LYS A 712 -49.26 4.73 24.16
N GLU A 713 -48.59 4.34 23.09
CA GLU A 713 -49.26 3.90 21.86
C GLU A 713 -49.92 2.54 22.10
N GLU A 714 -51.25 2.45 21.91
CA GLU A 714 -52.01 1.21 22.11
C GLU A 714 -51.86 0.25 20.90
N GLU A 715 -51.85 -1.06 21.15
CA GLU A 715 -51.80 -2.06 20.09
C GLU A 715 -53.09 -2.05 19.24
N SER A 716 -53.04 -1.53 18.02
CA SER A 716 -54.03 -1.83 16.98
C SER A 716 -53.59 -3.02 16.12
N ALA A 717 -54.54 -3.87 15.74
CA ALA A 717 -54.27 -5.13 15.05
C ALA A 717 -54.99 -5.21 13.70
N SER A 718 -54.29 -5.70 12.68
CA SER A 718 -54.86 -6.06 11.38
C SER A 718 -54.96 -7.59 11.25
N GLU A 719 -56.19 -8.08 11.12
CA GLU A 719 -56.51 -9.47 10.72
C GLU A 719 -56.92 -9.50 9.24
N ASP A 720 -57.00 -10.72 8.69
CA ASP A 720 -57.63 -11.12 7.41
C ASP A 720 -57.01 -10.61 6.06
N GLU A 721 -57.02 -11.40 4.97
CA GLU A 721 -57.25 -12.85 4.84
C GLU A 721 -56.43 -13.44 3.66
N SER A 722 -56.31 -14.76 3.59
CA SER A 722 -55.45 -15.48 2.65
C SER A 722 -56.04 -15.76 1.26
N LYS A 723 -55.22 -15.66 0.20
CA LYS A 723 -55.33 -16.46 -1.04
C LYS A 723 -53.96 -16.90 -1.55
N SER A 724 -53.91 -17.97 -2.34
CA SER A 724 -52.69 -18.75 -2.62
C SER A 724 -52.48 -19.12 -4.10
N GLU A 725 -51.24 -19.52 -4.39
CA GLU A 725 -50.71 -20.21 -5.59
C GLU A 725 -50.48 -19.41 -6.89
N GLY A 726 -49.29 -19.62 -7.48
CA GLY A 726 -48.82 -18.97 -8.71
C GLY A 726 -47.28 -18.93 -8.82
N ASP A 727 -46.62 -20.09 -8.88
CA ASP A 727 -45.15 -20.23 -8.87
C ASP A 727 -44.46 -19.79 -10.19
N SER A 728 -43.41 -18.94 -10.08
CA SER A 728 -42.29 -18.80 -11.03
C SER A 728 -41.22 -17.86 -10.48
N GLU A 729 -39.93 -18.24 -10.52
CA GLU A 729 -38.81 -17.37 -10.16
C GLU A 729 -38.54 -16.25 -11.18
N SER A 730 -38.24 -15.03 -10.70
CA SER A 730 -37.23 -14.15 -11.33
C SER A 730 -36.74 -13.06 -10.34
N GLU A 731 -35.45 -13.06 -10.03
CA GLU A 731 -34.80 -12.00 -9.24
C GLU A 731 -34.72 -10.66 -9.99
N SER A 732 -35.31 -9.61 -9.44
CA SER A 732 -35.05 -8.21 -9.80
C SER A 732 -35.43 -7.26 -8.67
N ASN A 733 -34.46 -6.57 -8.08
CA ASN A 733 -34.71 -5.56 -7.03
C ASN A 733 -35.59 -4.42 -7.57
N SER A 734 -36.72 -4.15 -6.92
CA SER A 734 -37.64 -3.06 -7.27
C SER A 734 -38.61 -2.72 -6.11
N ASP A 735 -38.10 -2.63 -4.88
CA ASP A 735 -38.89 -2.23 -3.72
C ASP A 735 -39.15 -0.71 -3.72
N ASP A 736 -40.22 -0.28 -4.40
CA ASP A 736 -40.66 1.12 -4.46
C ASP A 736 -42.19 1.21 -4.72
N ALA A 737 -43.01 1.00 -3.67
CA ALA A 737 -44.45 1.30 -3.65
C ALA A 737 -45.07 1.30 -2.23
N ASP A 738 -45.93 2.30 -1.97
CA ASP A 738 -47.08 2.29 -1.06
C ASP A 738 -46.91 1.86 0.43
N GLU A 739 -46.29 2.73 1.23
CA GLU A 739 -46.91 3.13 2.52
C GLU A 739 -47.76 4.38 2.26
N LYS A 740 -48.98 4.46 2.81
CA LYS A 740 -49.91 5.57 2.56
C LYS A 740 -50.54 6.15 3.82
N ASP A 741 -50.70 7.46 3.77
CA ASP A 741 -51.72 8.27 4.46
C ASP A 741 -51.67 8.31 6.00
N GLU A 742 -50.59 8.88 6.54
CA GLU A 742 -50.56 9.62 7.82
C GLU A 742 -49.86 10.99 7.64
N GLU A 743 -50.43 11.89 6.81
CA GLU A 743 -49.87 13.23 6.53
C GLU A 743 -50.74 14.43 6.98
N ASP A 744 -51.86 14.22 7.67
CA ASP A 744 -52.80 15.32 8.00
C ASP A 744 -52.29 16.26 9.13
N ASP A 745 -51.74 15.73 10.22
CA ASP A 745 -51.46 16.50 11.45
C ASP A 745 -50.32 17.54 11.29
N ALA A 746 -49.40 17.31 10.35
CA ALA A 746 -48.26 18.20 10.10
C ALA A 746 -48.58 19.37 9.14
N ASN A 747 -49.73 19.35 8.44
CA ASN A 747 -50.11 20.41 7.52
C ASN A 747 -50.70 21.63 8.24
N GLU A 748 -51.45 21.45 9.34
CA GLU A 748 -52.14 22.56 10.01
C GLU A 748 -51.17 23.57 10.64
N GLU A 749 -50.07 23.13 11.27
CA GLU A 749 -49.08 24.06 11.84
C GLU A 749 -48.41 24.93 10.76
N VAL A 750 -48.04 24.33 9.62
CA VAL A 750 -47.40 25.04 8.50
C VAL A 750 -48.35 26.04 7.86
N VAL A 751 -49.62 25.65 7.62
CA VAL A 751 -50.66 26.54 7.08
C VAL A 751 -50.96 27.69 8.04
N ASN A 752 -50.99 27.44 9.36
CA ASN A 752 -51.20 28.51 10.35
C ASN A 752 -50.01 29.50 10.38
N ILE A 753 -48.77 29.03 10.34
CA ILE A 753 -47.57 29.88 10.28
C ILE A 753 -47.56 30.75 9.00
N ASP A 754 -47.92 30.18 7.85
CA ASP A 754 -47.96 30.92 6.59
C ASP A 754 -49.14 31.92 6.54
N LYS A 755 -50.28 31.61 7.18
CA LYS A 755 -51.42 32.52 7.33
C LYS A 755 -51.08 33.69 8.27
N GLU A 756 -50.40 33.44 9.38
CA GLU A 756 -49.91 34.49 10.29
C GLU A 756 -48.86 35.38 9.62
N ALA A 757 -47.85 34.77 8.98
CA ALA A 757 -46.79 35.51 8.27
C ALA A 757 -47.36 36.38 7.13
N THR A 758 -48.33 35.87 6.36
CA THR A 758 -48.94 36.63 5.26
C THR A 758 -49.88 37.73 5.76
N SER A 759 -50.62 37.51 6.86
CA SER A 759 -51.40 38.56 7.52
C SER A 759 -50.52 39.71 8.05
N ALA A 760 -49.37 39.37 8.66
CA ALA A 760 -48.38 40.37 9.07
C ALA A 760 -47.81 41.17 7.89
N LEU A 761 -47.62 40.52 6.74
CA LEU A 761 -47.10 41.13 5.51
C LEU A 761 -48.11 42.08 4.85
N VAL A 762 -49.39 41.68 4.75
CA VAL A 762 -50.50 42.54 4.32
C VAL A 762 -50.59 43.80 5.18
N LYS A 763 -50.46 43.65 6.51
CA LYS A 763 -50.50 44.75 7.47
C LYS A 763 -49.29 45.68 7.39
N ALA A 764 -48.09 45.15 7.13
CA ALA A 764 -46.88 45.95 6.91
C ALA A 764 -46.94 46.75 5.60
N LEU A 765 -47.59 46.20 4.56
CA LEU A 765 -47.83 46.86 3.27
C LEU A 765 -49.09 47.76 3.26
N ASN A 766 -49.77 47.91 4.40
CA ASN A 766 -50.97 48.73 4.57
C ASN A 766 -52.14 48.36 3.63
N LEU A 767 -52.20 47.08 3.22
CA LEU A 767 -53.23 46.52 2.35
C LEU A 767 -54.51 46.16 3.16
N PRO A 768 -55.71 46.14 2.53
CA PRO A 768 -56.94 45.75 3.20
C PRO A 768 -56.91 44.34 3.83
N ASP A 769 -57.24 44.23 5.12
CA ASP A 769 -57.20 42.98 5.91
C ASP A 769 -58.00 41.81 5.29
N ASN A 770 -59.03 42.09 4.48
CA ASN A 770 -59.92 41.08 3.88
C ASN A 770 -59.35 40.35 2.65
N ILE A 771 -58.12 40.67 2.21
CA ILE A 771 -57.51 40.10 1.00
C ILE A 771 -56.91 38.69 1.21
N VAL A 772 -56.69 38.26 2.45
CA VAL A 772 -56.10 36.93 2.74
C VAL A 772 -57.19 35.85 2.80
N ASN A 773 -57.09 34.84 1.94
CA ASN A 773 -58.02 33.71 1.91
C ASN A 773 -57.75 32.69 3.04
N ASP A 774 -58.62 31.69 3.21
CA ASP A 774 -58.51 30.76 4.32
C ASP A 774 -57.25 29.87 4.30
N LYS A 775 -56.57 29.76 3.15
CA LYS A 775 -55.30 29.04 2.97
C LYS A 775 -54.07 29.92 3.15
N GLY A 776 -54.25 31.22 3.44
CA GLY A 776 -53.14 32.17 3.60
C GLY A 776 -52.65 32.82 2.31
N GLU A 777 -53.37 32.68 1.18
CA GLU A 777 -52.99 33.32 -0.08
C GLU A 777 -53.70 34.67 -0.29
N VAL A 778 -53.08 35.57 -1.05
CA VAL A 778 -53.55 36.93 -1.36
C VAL A 778 -54.48 36.91 -2.57
N ASP A 779 -55.72 37.38 -2.42
CA ASP A 779 -56.73 37.43 -3.49
C ASP A 779 -56.51 38.64 -4.42
N ILE A 780 -55.97 38.36 -5.61
CA ILE A 780 -55.55 39.37 -6.59
C ILE A 780 -56.74 40.03 -7.29
N ASP A 781 -57.87 39.32 -7.46
CA ASP A 781 -59.05 39.84 -8.17
C ASP A 781 -59.72 41.02 -7.41
N GLN A 782 -59.39 41.21 -6.12
CA GLN A 782 -59.85 42.36 -5.31
C GLN A 782 -58.96 43.61 -5.43
N LEU A 783 -57.78 43.52 -6.05
CA LEU A 783 -56.82 44.63 -6.18
C LEU A 783 -57.04 45.50 -7.43
N GLU A 784 -57.67 44.99 -8.49
CA GLU A 784 -57.90 45.75 -9.73
C GLU A 784 -59.02 46.82 -9.63
N GLY A 785 -59.71 46.93 -8.48
CA GLY A 785 -60.86 47.82 -8.27
C GLY A 785 -60.56 49.21 -7.69
N LEU A 786 -59.30 49.67 -7.73
CA LEU A 786 -58.81 50.84 -6.97
C LEU A 786 -58.04 51.90 -7.80
N SER A 787 -58.23 51.93 -9.13
CA SER A 787 -57.71 52.97 -10.03
C SER A 787 -58.83 53.63 -10.84
N ASP A 788 -58.63 54.90 -11.25
CA ASP A 788 -59.58 55.84 -11.90
C ASP A 788 -60.67 56.35 -10.90
N ASP A 789 -61.02 57.63 -10.68
CA ASP A 789 -60.60 59.01 -11.06
C ASP A 789 -60.84 59.93 -9.81
N ASP A 790 -60.53 61.23 -9.66
CA ASP A 790 -60.06 62.31 -10.56
C ASP A 790 -58.88 63.16 -9.93
N GLU A 791 -58.06 63.76 -10.81
CA GLU A 791 -57.19 64.98 -10.77
C GLU A 791 -56.75 65.75 -9.47
N ASP A 792 -55.44 66.06 -9.43
CA ASP A 792 -54.72 67.31 -9.07
C ASP A 792 -54.83 68.02 -7.69
N ASP A 793 -53.72 67.96 -6.91
CA ASP A 793 -52.89 69.16 -6.60
C ASP A 793 -51.44 68.74 -6.20
N GLU A 794 -50.45 69.64 -6.33
CA GLU A 794 -49.01 69.32 -6.25
C GLU A 794 -48.43 69.21 -4.81
N ASP A 795 -47.77 68.08 -4.46
CA ASP A 795 -46.65 68.04 -3.49
C ASP A 795 -45.81 66.74 -3.65
N GLU A 796 -44.58 66.86 -4.21
CA GLU A 796 -43.66 65.72 -4.43
C GLU A 796 -42.88 65.33 -3.15
N GLU A 797 -43.53 64.72 -2.15
CA GLU A 797 -42.77 63.93 -1.14
C GLU A 797 -42.35 62.58 -1.73
N SER A 798 -41.21 62.57 -2.43
CA SER A 798 -40.50 61.34 -2.79
C SER A 798 -40.31 60.47 -1.54
N MET A 799 -40.70 59.19 -1.59
CA MET A 799 -40.58 58.28 -0.44
C MET A 799 -39.14 58.27 0.10
N ASP A 800 -38.99 58.76 1.33
CA ASP A 800 -37.73 58.85 2.04
C ASP A 800 -37.02 57.49 2.11
N ASP A 801 -35.75 57.43 1.71
CA ASP A 801 -34.93 56.22 1.75
C ASP A 801 -34.92 55.60 3.17
N GLU A 802 -35.02 56.43 4.20
CA GLU A 802 -35.08 55.98 5.60
C GLU A 802 -36.38 55.20 5.90
N LYS A 803 -37.53 55.60 5.34
CA LYS A 803 -38.80 54.83 5.44
C LYS A 803 -38.76 53.54 4.61
N MET A 804 -38.07 53.54 3.46
CA MET A 804 -37.91 52.32 2.66
C MET A 804 -37.02 51.29 3.39
N MET A 805 -35.97 51.76 4.10
CA MET A 805 -35.16 50.91 4.97
C MET A 805 -35.92 50.42 6.22
N GLU A 806 -36.82 51.20 6.80
CA GLU A 806 -37.70 50.72 7.89
C GLU A 806 -38.62 49.58 7.42
N LEU A 807 -39.19 49.67 6.20
CA LEU A 807 -40.02 48.62 5.62
C LEU A 807 -39.22 47.34 5.30
N ASP A 808 -38.03 47.46 4.70
CA ASP A 808 -37.16 46.29 4.42
C ASP A 808 -36.70 45.62 5.73
N GLY A 809 -36.43 46.40 6.78
CA GLY A 809 -36.16 45.90 8.12
C GLY A 809 -37.32 45.08 8.71
N GLN A 810 -38.56 45.57 8.60
CA GLN A 810 -39.75 44.86 9.07
C GLN A 810 -40.02 43.58 8.26
N LEU A 811 -39.92 43.64 6.92
CA LEU A 811 -40.05 42.48 6.04
C LEU A 811 -39.00 41.42 6.35
N SER A 812 -37.74 41.83 6.53
CA SER A 812 -36.64 40.95 6.90
C SER A 812 -36.85 40.29 8.27
N GLU A 813 -37.42 41.00 9.25
CA GLU A 813 -37.78 40.42 10.55
C GLU A 813 -38.95 39.43 10.46
N ILE A 814 -39.97 39.70 9.62
CA ILE A 814 -41.08 38.77 9.33
C ILE A 814 -40.56 37.50 8.65
N PHE A 815 -39.75 37.63 7.59
CA PHE A 815 -39.15 36.48 6.91
C PHE A 815 -38.19 35.70 7.82
N LYS A 816 -37.47 36.37 8.73
CA LYS A 816 -36.64 35.73 9.73
C LYS A 816 -37.49 34.93 10.74
N ARG A 817 -38.56 35.52 11.29
CA ARG A 817 -39.49 34.80 12.19
C ARG A 817 -40.12 33.59 11.50
N ARG A 818 -40.61 33.74 10.26
CA ARG A 818 -41.17 32.63 9.45
C ARG A 818 -40.12 31.53 9.24
N LYS A 819 -38.89 31.88 8.90
CA LYS A 819 -37.79 30.92 8.70
C LYS A 819 -37.38 30.22 10.00
N GLU A 820 -37.34 30.93 11.12
CA GLU A 820 -37.02 30.37 12.44
C GLU A 820 -38.13 29.41 12.90
N ALA A 821 -39.40 29.79 12.77
CA ALA A 821 -40.56 28.92 13.03
C ALA A 821 -40.55 27.65 12.17
N LEU A 822 -40.41 27.79 10.85
CA LEU A 822 -40.30 26.65 9.93
C LEU A 822 -39.05 25.78 10.17
N SER A 823 -37.98 26.32 10.76
CA SER A 823 -36.79 25.54 11.12
C SER A 823 -36.90 24.78 12.45
N ASN A 824 -37.84 25.19 13.32
CA ASN A 824 -38.11 24.51 14.59
C ASN A 824 -39.07 23.32 14.41
N ILE A 825 -39.87 23.28 13.35
CA ILE A 825 -40.70 22.12 13.00
C ILE A 825 -39.82 21.06 12.35
N SER A 826 -39.49 19.98 13.08
CA SER A 826 -38.79 18.83 12.48
C SER A 826 -39.68 18.21 11.39
N THR A 827 -39.25 18.36 10.14
CA THR A 827 -40.00 17.91 8.95
C THR A 827 -40.09 16.38 8.91
N GLY A 828 -41.09 15.83 8.20
CA GLY A 828 -41.26 14.37 8.08
C GLY A 828 -39.99 13.62 7.62
N ASN A 829 -39.17 14.25 6.76
CA ASN A 829 -37.88 13.69 6.35
C ASN A 829 -36.81 13.74 7.46
N GLN A 830 -36.77 14.80 8.29
CA GLN A 830 -35.88 14.85 9.46
C GLN A 830 -36.30 13.81 10.50
N ARG A 831 -37.59 13.72 10.85
CA ARG A 831 -38.12 12.68 11.76
C ARG A 831 -37.77 11.26 11.27
N LYS A 832 -37.91 10.98 9.96
CA LYS A 832 -37.51 9.69 9.34
C LYS A 832 -35.99 9.44 9.41
N VAL A 833 -35.15 10.48 9.29
CA VAL A 833 -33.69 10.36 9.48
C VAL A 833 -33.32 10.12 10.95
N GLU A 834 -33.93 10.81 11.91
CA GLU A 834 -33.72 10.61 13.35
C GLU A 834 -34.08 9.18 13.80
N VAL A 835 -35.24 8.67 13.35
CA VAL A 835 -35.67 7.28 13.62
C VAL A 835 -34.69 6.27 13.02
N LYS A 836 -34.14 6.56 11.84
CA LYS A 836 -33.12 5.72 11.21
C LYS A 836 -31.79 5.76 11.98
N GLU A 837 -31.30 6.94 12.37
CA GLU A 837 -30.02 7.08 13.08
C GLU A 837 -30.07 6.47 14.49
N SER A 838 -31.13 6.73 15.26
CA SER A 838 -31.34 6.12 16.59
C SER A 838 -31.33 4.60 16.52
N ARG A 839 -32.05 4.01 15.55
CA ARG A 839 -32.01 2.57 15.25
C ARG A 839 -30.61 2.08 14.89
N GLU A 840 -29.91 2.75 13.98
CA GLU A 840 -28.55 2.37 13.56
C GLU A 840 -27.53 2.48 14.71
N ASN A 841 -27.70 3.45 15.62
CA ASN A 841 -26.90 3.56 16.84
C ASN A 841 -27.11 2.37 17.79
N VAL A 842 -28.37 1.96 18.05
CA VAL A 842 -28.68 0.77 18.88
C VAL A 842 -28.12 -0.51 18.25
N ILE A 843 -28.35 -0.75 16.95
CA ILE A 843 -27.80 -1.90 16.21
C ILE A 843 -26.26 -1.91 16.30
N SER A 844 -25.63 -0.75 16.06
CA SER A 844 -24.18 -0.60 16.13
C SER A 844 -23.64 -0.83 17.54
N PHE A 845 -24.38 -0.49 18.60
CA PHE A 845 -24.00 -0.75 19.98
C PHE A 845 -24.14 -2.25 20.32
N LYS A 846 -25.27 -2.89 19.99
CA LYS A 846 -25.44 -4.36 20.12
C LYS A 846 -24.32 -5.14 19.42
N HIS A 847 -23.88 -4.72 18.23
CA HIS A 847 -22.71 -5.30 17.56
C HIS A 847 -21.44 -5.25 18.44
N ARG A 848 -21.19 -4.14 19.13
CA ARG A 848 -20.02 -3.93 20.02
C ARG A 848 -20.13 -4.78 21.29
N ILE A 849 -21.32 -4.90 21.89
CA ILE A 849 -21.60 -5.81 23.02
C ILE A 849 -21.24 -7.24 22.66
N VAL A 850 -21.65 -7.70 21.46
CA VAL A 850 -21.34 -9.04 20.96
C VAL A 850 -19.83 -9.26 20.80
N ASP A 851 -19.04 -8.21 20.56
CA ASP A 851 -17.57 -8.32 20.56
C ASP A 851 -16.99 -8.45 21.98
N MET A 852 -17.50 -7.71 22.98
CA MET A 852 -17.14 -7.91 24.40
C MET A 852 -17.47 -9.34 24.89
N LEU A 853 -18.68 -9.82 24.61
CA LEU A 853 -19.09 -11.20 24.91
C LEU A 853 -18.23 -12.23 24.14
N THR A 854 -17.78 -11.90 22.92
CA THR A 854 -16.84 -12.74 22.15
C THR A 854 -15.45 -12.80 22.79
N VAL A 855 -14.97 -11.74 23.47
CA VAL A 855 -13.73 -11.80 24.27
C VAL A 855 -13.90 -12.77 25.44
N TYR A 856 -15.03 -12.70 26.16
CA TYR A 856 -15.32 -13.60 27.29
C TYR A 856 -15.42 -15.07 26.85
N VAL A 857 -16.11 -15.35 25.74
CA VAL A 857 -16.19 -16.71 25.17
C VAL A 857 -14.81 -17.23 24.76
N LYS A 858 -13.94 -16.39 24.18
CA LYS A 858 -12.55 -16.79 23.85
C LYS A 858 -11.70 -17.09 25.09
N TYR A 859 -11.94 -16.42 26.22
CA TYR A 859 -11.30 -16.74 27.49
C TYR A 859 -11.76 -18.12 27.99
N CYS A 860 -13.07 -18.38 28.00
CA CYS A 860 -13.63 -19.68 28.37
C CYS A 860 -13.18 -20.83 27.44
N GLU A 861 -13.04 -20.60 26.12
CA GLU A 861 -12.45 -21.57 25.19
C GLU A 861 -11.03 -21.97 25.59
N LYS A 862 -10.19 -21.01 26.02
CA LYS A 862 -8.81 -21.29 26.46
C LYS A 862 -8.80 -22.13 27.74
N LEU A 863 -9.64 -21.78 28.73
CA LEU A 863 -9.77 -22.57 29.96
C LEU A 863 -10.21 -24.01 29.66
N ALA A 864 -11.21 -24.19 28.80
CA ALA A 864 -11.72 -25.49 28.39
C ALA A 864 -10.69 -26.36 27.63
N LEU A 865 -9.73 -25.74 26.94
CA LEU A 865 -8.64 -26.43 26.25
C LEU A 865 -7.44 -26.74 27.16
N ALA A 866 -7.26 -25.99 28.24
CA ALA A 866 -6.09 -26.09 29.12
C ALA A 866 -6.14 -27.30 30.08
N ASN A 867 -7.29 -27.94 30.27
CA ASN A 867 -7.49 -29.07 31.20
C ASN A 867 -6.92 -28.83 32.62
N LYS A 868 -7.01 -27.59 33.13
CA LYS A 868 -6.66 -27.28 34.53
C LYS A 868 -7.73 -27.79 35.50
N SER A 869 -7.74 -29.09 35.72
CA SER A 869 -8.47 -29.73 36.82
C SER A 869 -7.65 -29.65 38.11
N GLU A 870 -7.46 -28.43 38.62
CA GLU A 870 -6.79 -28.15 39.91
C GLU A 870 -7.46 -26.93 40.57
N ASP A 871 -8.10 -27.18 41.72
CA ASP A 871 -8.58 -26.24 42.73
C ASP A 871 -9.44 -25.03 42.28
N SER A 872 -10.68 -25.28 41.86
CA SER A 872 -11.77 -24.27 41.93
C SER A 872 -13.02 -24.80 42.64
N SER A 873 -12.92 -25.05 43.94
CA SER A 873 -14.07 -25.31 44.84
C SER A 873 -14.83 -24.02 45.21
N SER A 874 -15.03 -23.15 44.21
CA SER A 874 -15.70 -21.86 44.31
C SER A 874 -16.94 -21.80 43.40
N ILE A 875 -17.92 -20.99 43.79
CA ILE A 875 -19.24 -20.94 43.15
C ILE A 875 -19.13 -20.31 41.76
N GLY A 876 -19.61 -21.01 40.73
CA GLY A 876 -19.83 -20.44 39.39
C GLY A 876 -18.57 -20.27 38.53
N SER A 877 -17.95 -21.38 38.10
CA SER A 877 -16.84 -21.37 37.14
C SER A 877 -17.13 -20.52 35.88
N PRO A 878 -16.12 -19.91 35.22
CA PRO A 878 -16.33 -19.07 34.03
C PRO A 878 -17.15 -19.74 32.92
N LEU A 879 -16.98 -21.05 32.74
CA LEU A 879 -17.74 -21.82 31.76
C LEU A 879 -19.24 -21.89 32.11
N SER A 880 -19.62 -22.00 33.39
CA SER A 880 -21.04 -22.11 33.75
C SER A 880 -21.82 -20.83 33.44
N LYS A 881 -21.16 -19.67 33.47
CA LYS A 881 -21.76 -18.36 33.14
C LYS A 881 -22.22 -18.27 31.68
N LEU A 882 -21.60 -19.04 30.76
CA LEU A 882 -21.97 -19.06 29.34
C LEU A 882 -23.39 -19.54 29.05
N VAL A 883 -24.02 -20.29 29.95
CA VAL A 883 -25.37 -20.82 29.72
C VAL A 883 -26.43 -19.71 29.78
N TYR A 884 -26.22 -18.71 30.65
CA TYR A 884 -27.10 -17.54 30.76
C TYR A 884 -27.12 -16.68 29.49
N PHE A 885 -26.09 -16.77 28.64
CA PHE A 885 -26.04 -16.01 27.39
C PHE A 885 -27.16 -16.44 26.42
N ILE A 886 -27.60 -17.70 26.48
CA ILE A 886 -28.44 -18.34 25.46
C ILE A 886 -29.79 -17.63 25.30
N ILE A 887 -30.51 -17.33 26.39
CA ILE A 887 -31.86 -16.75 26.29
C ILE A 887 -31.85 -15.27 25.83
N PRO A 888 -31.03 -14.36 26.39
CA PRO A 888 -30.92 -12.99 25.88
C PRO A 888 -30.44 -12.94 24.43
N ILE A 889 -29.51 -13.81 24.03
CA ILE A 889 -29.09 -13.94 22.62
C ILE A 889 -30.24 -14.37 21.71
N LEU A 890 -31.01 -15.39 22.09
CA LEU A 890 -32.12 -15.86 21.25
C LEU A 890 -33.22 -14.81 21.11
N LYS A 891 -33.46 -14.00 22.16
CA LYS A 891 -34.32 -12.80 22.06
C LYS A 891 -33.74 -11.76 21.12
N CYS A 892 -32.45 -11.43 21.24
CA CYS A 892 -31.79 -10.49 20.35
C CYS A 892 -31.89 -10.92 18.87
N ILE A 893 -31.75 -12.21 18.54
CA ILE A 893 -31.97 -12.74 17.18
C ILE A 893 -33.46 -12.69 16.74
N ASN A 894 -34.41 -12.74 17.68
CA ASN A 894 -35.84 -12.62 17.42
C ASN A 894 -36.29 -11.16 17.19
N GLU A 895 -35.68 -10.22 17.90
CA GLU A 895 -36.09 -8.83 17.99
C GLU A 895 -35.29 -7.91 17.03
N THR A 896 -34.14 -8.36 16.52
CA THR A 896 -33.28 -7.55 15.64
C THR A 896 -33.77 -7.47 14.19
N LEU A 897 -33.50 -6.31 13.58
CA LEU A 897 -33.72 -5.99 12.17
C LEU A 897 -32.44 -6.12 11.34
N ASP A 898 -31.27 -6.34 11.97
CA ASP A 898 -29.98 -6.43 11.30
C ASP A 898 -29.53 -7.89 11.09
N ARG A 899 -29.60 -8.35 9.84
CA ARG A 899 -29.16 -9.71 9.46
C ARG A 899 -27.69 -9.97 9.78
N PRO A 900 -26.73 -9.05 9.55
CA PRO A 900 -25.35 -9.17 10.02
C PRO A 900 -25.23 -9.43 11.53
N LEU A 901 -26.02 -8.76 12.39
CA LEU A 901 -26.05 -8.98 13.83
C LEU A 901 -26.60 -10.36 14.17
N ALA A 902 -27.75 -10.74 13.59
CA ALA A 902 -28.31 -12.08 13.77
C ALA A 902 -27.33 -13.19 13.37
N ASP A 903 -26.64 -13.04 12.23
CA ASP A 903 -25.61 -13.98 11.77
C ASP A 903 -24.36 -13.97 12.68
N LYS A 904 -23.89 -12.79 13.15
CA LYS A 904 -22.76 -12.66 14.08
C LYS A 904 -23.03 -13.39 15.40
N ILE A 905 -24.22 -13.19 15.96
CA ILE A 905 -24.65 -13.84 17.19
C ILE A 905 -24.87 -15.35 16.99
N SER A 906 -25.50 -15.77 15.89
CA SER A 906 -25.67 -17.20 15.56
C SER A 906 -24.31 -17.91 15.40
N LYS A 907 -23.30 -17.21 14.86
CA LYS A 907 -21.90 -17.67 14.79
C LYS A 907 -21.22 -17.72 16.16
N LEU A 908 -21.54 -16.81 17.09
CA LEU A 908 -21.03 -16.89 18.48
C LEU A 908 -21.60 -18.11 19.23
N LEU A 909 -22.89 -18.42 19.07
CA LEU A 909 -23.47 -19.65 19.62
C LEU A 909 -22.87 -20.91 18.97
N LYS A 910 -23.14 -21.14 17.69
CA LYS A 910 -22.84 -22.39 16.98
C LYS A 910 -21.35 -22.56 16.64
N GLY A 911 -20.67 -21.46 16.38
CA GLY A 911 -19.27 -21.43 15.98
C GLY A 911 -18.29 -21.48 17.14
N LYS A 912 -18.73 -21.09 18.35
CA LYS A 912 -17.92 -20.98 19.56
C LYS A 912 -18.51 -21.74 20.75
N ILE A 913 -19.55 -21.21 21.42
CA ILE A 913 -20.04 -21.78 22.69
C ILE A 913 -20.40 -23.27 22.55
N PHE A 914 -21.16 -23.64 21.52
CA PHE A 914 -21.62 -25.02 21.31
C PHE A 914 -20.54 -25.97 20.78
N LYS A 915 -19.30 -25.50 20.58
CA LYS A 915 -18.12 -26.34 20.28
C LYS A 915 -17.27 -26.64 21.51
N ILE A 916 -17.49 -25.94 22.63
CA ILE A 916 -16.87 -26.31 23.91
C ILE A 916 -17.42 -27.68 24.29
N LYS A 917 -16.53 -28.64 24.59
CA LYS A 917 -16.95 -30.00 24.91
C LYS A 917 -17.78 -29.99 26.19
N VAL A 918 -18.90 -30.71 26.16
CA VAL A 918 -19.88 -30.73 27.25
C VAL A 918 -19.28 -31.22 28.58
N ASN A 919 -18.27 -32.10 28.53
CA ASN A 919 -17.57 -32.59 29.71
C ASN A 919 -16.78 -31.49 30.47
N ALA A 920 -16.50 -30.34 29.85
CA ALA A 920 -15.88 -29.19 30.53
C ALA A 920 -16.84 -28.45 31.47
N PHE A 921 -18.14 -28.76 31.43
CA PHE A 921 -19.18 -28.17 32.28
C PHE A 921 -19.60 -29.11 33.43
N LYS A 922 -18.88 -30.21 33.71
CA LYS A 922 -19.27 -31.22 34.72
C LYS A 922 -19.33 -30.70 36.15
N GLU A 923 -18.56 -29.67 36.46
CA GLU A 923 -18.49 -29.04 37.79
C GLU A 923 -19.43 -27.83 37.90
N MET A 924 -20.39 -27.70 36.97
CA MET A 924 -21.49 -26.75 37.06
C MET A 924 -22.35 -27.02 38.30
N ASP A 925 -22.76 -25.95 39.00
CA ASP A 925 -23.66 -26.09 40.14
C ASP A 925 -24.99 -26.72 39.71
N LYS A 926 -25.43 -27.74 40.46
CA LYS A 926 -26.69 -28.46 40.24
C LYS A 926 -27.92 -27.59 40.55
N ASN A 927 -27.72 -26.42 41.19
CA ASN A 927 -28.75 -25.40 41.34
C ASN A 927 -29.01 -24.59 40.05
N ILE A 928 -28.14 -24.68 39.03
CA ILE A 928 -28.39 -24.04 37.74
C ILE A 928 -29.48 -24.83 37.01
N GLU A 929 -30.65 -24.24 36.86
CA GLU A 929 -31.84 -24.86 36.26
C GLU A 929 -31.70 -25.01 34.72
N VAL A 930 -30.79 -25.87 34.26
CA VAL A 930 -30.60 -26.20 32.83
C VAL A 930 -31.92 -26.66 32.20
N MET A 931 -32.81 -27.29 32.97
CA MET A 931 -34.16 -27.66 32.53
C MET A 931 -35.09 -26.46 32.31
N ASP A 932 -34.97 -25.38 33.06
CA ASP A 932 -35.82 -24.21 32.91
C ASP A 932 -35.28 -23.24 31.85
N LEU A 933 -33.96 -23.28 31.62
CA LEU A 933 -33.31 -22.79 30.39
C LEU A 933 -33.75 -23.59 29.15
N LEU A 934 -33.91 -24.91 29.25
CA LEU A 934 -34.50 -25.76 28.18
C LEU A 934 -35.97 -25.41 27.92
N LYS A 935 -36.82 -25.42 28.96
CA LYS A 935 -38.24 -25.02 28.86
C LYS A 935 -38.37 -23.61 28.26
N SER A 936 -37.53 -22.67 28.67
CA SER A 936 -37.49 -21.31 28.11
C SER A 936 -37.05 -21.30 26.64
N THR A 937 -36.04 -22.08 26.26
CA THR A 937 -35.60 -22.22 24.86
C THR A 937 -36.71 -22.80 23.98
N HIS A 938 -37.46 -23.79 24.48
CA HIS A 938 -38.60 -24.39 23.78
C HIS A 938 -39.79 -23.42 23.69
N LYS A 939 -40.07 -22.64 24.74
CA LYS A 939 -41.08 -21.57 24.72
C LYS A 939 -40.74 -20.47 23.70
N VAL A 940 -39.46 -20.10 23.58
CA VAL A 940 -38.96 -19.16 22.57
C VAL A 940 -39.05 -19.75 21.15
N LEU A 941 -38.69 -21.04 20.97
CA LEU A 941 -38.83 -21.76 19.70
C LEU A 941 -40.30 -21.81 19.21
N LEU A 942 -41.26 -21.89 20.13
CA LEU A 942 -42.70 -21.91 19.88
C LEU A 942 -43.34 -20.51 19.70
N THR A 943 -42.55 -19.44 19.56
CA THR A 943 -43.08 -18.07 19.34
C THR A 943 -43.94 -17.95 18.07
N SER A 944 -45.04 -17.19 18.17
CA SER A 944 -45.88 -16.80 17.04
C SER A 944 -45.24 -15.70 16.16
N LYS A 945 -44.34 -14.90 16.74
CA LYS A 945 -43.59 -13.79 16.08
C LYS A 945 -42.08 -14.15 16.07
N PRO A 946 -41.52 -14.70 14.97
CA PRO A 946 -40.13 -15.14 14.89
C PRO A 946 -39.09 -14.07 14.50
N GLY A 947 -39.51 -12.81 14.33
CA GLY A 947 -38.64 -11.73 13.84
C GLY A 947 -38.47 -11.71 12.32
N GLN A 948 -37.68 -10.77 11.81
CA GLN A 948 -37.38 -10.63 10.38
C GLN A 948 -36.49 -11.75 9.82
N HIS A 949 -35.85 -12.58 10.66
CA HIS A 949 -34.88 -13.59 10.22
C HIS A 949 -35.20 -15.02 10.73
N PRO A 950 -36.40 -15.59 10.43
CA PRO A 950 -36.86 -16.83 11.05
C PRO A 950 -35.93 -18.03 10.86
N ALA A 951 -35.29 -18.15 9.69
CA ALA A 951 -34.36 -19.24 9.40
C ALA A 951 -33.12 -19.22 10.33
N VAL A 952 -32.57 -18.04 10.62
CA VAL A 952 -31.41 -17.88 11.52
C VAL A 952 -31.84 -18.11 12.97
N PHE A 953 -32.99 -17.55 13.35
CA PHE A 953 -33.61 -17.69 14.66
C PHE A 953 -33.92 -19.15 15.02
N TYR A 954 -34.74 -19.84 14.23
CA TYR A 954 -35.12 -21.23 14.50
C TYR A 954 -33.92 -22.18 14.43
N SER A 955 -32.98 -21.96 13.50
CA SER A 955 -31.72 -22.72 13.46
C SER A 955 -30.89 -22.48 14.73
N ALA A 956 -30.87 -21.27 15.30
CA ALA A 956 -30.23 -21.00 16.58
C ALA A 956 -30.94 -21.74 17.73
N CYS A 957 -32.24 -21.57 17.88
CA CYS A 957 -33.05 -22.25 18.90
C CYS A 957 -32.88 -23.78 18.88
N SER A 958 -32.86 -24.40 17.69
CA SER A 958 -32.59 -25.84 17.52
C SER A 958 -31.24 -26.23 18.14
N THR A 959 -30.17 -25.55 17.72
CA THR A 959 -28.82 -25.84 18.23
C THR A 959 -28.64 -25.54 19.72
N SER A 960 -29.32 -24.50 20.24
CA SER A 960 -29.34 -24.17 21.66
C SER A 960 -30.00 -25.26 22.49
N SER A 961 -31.18 -25.74 22.08
CA SER A 961 -31.85 -26.84 22.79
C SER A 961 -31.03 -28.13 22.73
N LEU A 962 -30.47 -28.48 21.56
CA LEU A 962 -29.66 -29.69 21.43
C LEU A 962 -28.37 -29.61 22.28
N PHE A 963 -27.75 -28.44 22.40
CA PHE A 963 -26.60 -28.21 23.27
C PHE A 963 -27.00 -28.34 24.76
N LEU A 964 -28.07 -27.67 25.18
CA LEU A 964 -28.60 -27.76 26.55
C LEU A 964 -29.05 -29.18 26.91
N SER A 965 -29.63 -29.93 25.97
CA SER A 965 -30.04 -31.33 26.15
C SER A 965 -28.84 -32.24 26.42
N LYS A 966 -27.74 -32.03 25.68
CA LYS A 966 -26.46 -32.71 25.92
C LYS A 966 -25.86 -32.34 27.27
N LEU A 967 -25.90 -31.05 27.62
CA LEU A 967 -25.42 -30.51 28.90
C LEU A 967 -26.16 -31.11 30.10
N TYR A 968 -27.49 -31.16 30.04
CA TYR A 968 -28.33 -31.71 31.09
C TYR A 968 -28.02 -33.20 31.37
N VAL A 969 -27.89 -34.02 30.32
CA VAL A 969 -27.52 -35.45 30.48
C VAL A 969 -26.09 -35.63 31.00
N GLU A 970 -25.15 -34.74 30.65
CA GLU A 970 -23.75 -34.84 31.11
C GLU A 970 -23.59 -34.42 32.60
N ILE A 971 -24.50 -33.58 33.13
CA ILE A 971 -24.53 -33.13 34.54
C ILE A 971 -25.36 -34.08 35.43
N HIS A 972 -26.54 -34.50 34.97
CA HIS A 972 -27.50 -35.25 35.78
C HIS A 972 -27.54 -36.76 35.48
N GLY A 973 -26.83 -37.24 34.44
CA GLY A 973 -26.76 -38.64 34.05
C GLY A 973 -27.79 -39.07 33.00
N ASN A 974 -27.61 -40.27 32.44
CA ASN A 974 -28.50 -40.82 31.41
C ASN A 974 -29.93 -41.10 31.93
N ASP A 975 -30.11 -41.28 33.25
CA ASP A 975 -31.40 -41.52 33.92
C ASP A 975 -32.40 -40.36 33.78
N LYS A 976 -31.96 -39.22 33.21
CA LYS A 976 -32.78 -38.04 32.92
C LYS A 976 -33.15 -37.87 31.45
N LEU A 977 -32.86 -38.86 30.60
CA LEU A 977 -33.27 -38.86 29.18
C LEU A 977 -34.79 -38.79 29.01
N ASP A 978 -35.58 -39.41 29.90
CA ASP A 978 -37.04 -39.42 29.82
C ASP A 978 -37.65 -38.00 29.95
N GLU A 979 -37.12 -37.16 30.84
CA GLU A 979 -37.59 -35.76 31.00
C GLU A 979 -37.32 -34.91 29.75
N LEU A 980 -36.24 -35.19 29.01
CA LEU A 980 -35.97 -34.55 27.72
C LEU A 980 -36.92 -35.07 26.63
N ILE A 981 -37.19 -36.37 26.61
CA ILE A 981 -38.13 -36.99 25.67
C ILE A 981 -39.54 -36.41 25.87
N ASP A 982 -40.00 -36.26 27.11
CA ASP A 982 -41.28 -35.64 27.44
C ASP A 982 -41.34 -34.16 27.02
N LEU A 983 -40.28 -33.37 27.26
CA LEU A 983 -40.20 -31.98 26.82
C LEU A 983 -40.28 -31.85 25.28
N TYR A 984 -39.52 -32.68 24.55
CA TYR A 984 -39.58 -32.70 23.09
C TYR A 984 -40.93 -33.23 22.58
N ALA A 985 -41.55 -34.21 23.24
CA ALA A 985 -42.88 -34.71 22.88
C ALA A 985 -43.99 -33.68 23.13
N ALA A 986 -43.93 -32.90 24.22
CA ALA A 986 -44.81 -31.76 24.46
C ALA A 986 -44.63 -30.69 23.36
N THR A 987 -43.38 -30.37 23.04
CA THR A 987 -43.03 -29.41 21.97
C THR A 987 -43.52 -29.89 20.60
N THR A 988 -43.48 -31.20 20.32
CA THR A 988 -43.99 -31.79 19.08
C THR A 988 -45.51 -31.64 18.98
N LYS A 989 -46.25 -31.81 20.09
CA LYS A 989 -47.71 -31.60 20.15
C LYS A 989 -48.08 -30.15 19.86
N GLU A 990 -47.38 -29.18 20.46
CA GLU A 990 -47.64 -27.76 20.20
C GLU A 990 -47.19 -27.33 18.80
N TRP A 991 -46.05 -27.81 18.32
CA TRP A 991 -45.58 -27.60 16.96
C TRP A 991 -46.55 -28.12 15.90
N THR A 992 -47.17 -29.29 16.12
CA THR A 992 -48.18 -29.84 15.20
C THR A 992 -49.42 -28.94 15.08
N ASN A 993 -49.72 -28.14 16.10
CA ASN A 993 -50.89 -27.26 16.14
C ASN A 993 -50.60 -25.79 15.77
N ARG A 994 -49.38 -25.30 16.02
CA ARG A 994 -49.01 -23.86 15.94
C ARG A 994 -47.59 -23.59 15.42
N GLY A 995 -46.88 -24.63 14.98
CA GLY A 995 -45.46 -24.57 14.63
C GLY A 995 -45.17 -23.81 13.35
N LYS A 996 -44.19 -22.91 13.42
CA LYS A 996 -43.69 -22.11 12.29
C LYS A 996 -42.25 -22.47 11.87
N PHE A 997 -41.66 -23.52 12.44
CA PHE A 997 -40.30 -24.00 12.17
C PHE A 997 -40.27 -25.39 11.51
N GLY A 998 -39.17 -25.74 10.84
CA GLY A 998 -39.02 -27.04 10.17
C GLY A 998 -38.73 -28.21 11.13
N ALA A 999 -39.09 -29.43 10.71
CA ALA A 999 -38.97 -30.66 11.52
C ALA A 999 -37.53 -31.04 11.96
N ASN A 1000 -36.51 -30.36 11.43
CA ASN A 1000 -35.09 -30.59 11.73
C ASN A 1000 -34.78 -30.60 13.23
N VAL A 1001 -35.48 -29.78 14.05
CA VAL A 1001 -35.30 -29.74 15.52
C VAL A 1001 -35.50 -31.13 16.15
N PHE A 1002 -36.52 -31.85 15.71
CA PHE A 1002 -36.84 -33.18 16.22
C PHE A 1002 -35.90 -34.24 15.62
N ILE A 1003 -35.53 -34.09 14.35
CA ILE A 1003 -34.59 -34.98 13.65
C ILE A 1003 -33.20 -34.92 14.30
N ASP A 1004 -32.68 -33.73 14.59
CA ASP A 1004 -31.37 -33.52 15.24
C ASP A 1004 -31.33 -34.15 16.64
N PHE A 1005 -32.42 -34.03 17.40
CA PHE A 1005 -32.57 -34.65 18.72
C PHE A 1005 -32.69 -36.18 18.64
N ILE A 1006 -33.51 -36.72 17.73
CA ILE A 1006 -33.66 -38.17 17.52
C ILE A 1006 -32.34 -38.81 17.06
N ASN A 1007 -31.59 -38.13 16.17
CA ASN A 1007 -30.26 -38.58 15.74
C ASN A 1007 -29.27 -38.65 16.92
N TRP A 1008 -29.32 -37.66 17.82
CA TRP A 1008 -28.48 -37.68 19.04
C TRP A 1008 -28.90 -38.75 20.05
N LEU A 1009 -30.21 -38.97 20.26
CA LEU A 1009 -30.70 -40.10 21.05
C LEU A 1009 -30.23 -41.44 20.46
N SER A 1010 -30.23 -41.57 19.14
CA SER A 1010 -29.74 -42.78 18.46
C SER A 1010 -28.25 -43.01 18.67
N SER A 1011 -27.42 -41.96 18.73
CA SER A 1011 -25.99 -42.13 19.07
C SER A 1011 -25.78 -42.47 20.55
N LYS A 1012 -26.61 -41.93 21.46
CA LYS A 1012 -26.61 -42.35 22.88
C LYS A 1012 -27.03 -43.81 23.05
N LYS A 1013 -27.96 -44.33 22.23
CA LYS A 1013 -28.36 -45.74 22.25
C LYS A 1013 -27.18 -46.69 21.98
N GLN A 1014 -26.32 -46.37 21.01
CA GLN A 1014 -25.17 -47.23 20.66
C GLN A 1014 -24.20 -47.39 21.85
N ASN A 1015 -23.87 -46.30 22.55
CA ASN A 1015 -22.99 -46.37 23.72
C ASN A 1015 -23.54 -47.24 24.87
N VAL A 1016 -24.86 -47.41 24.98
CA VAL A 1016 -25.50 -48.24 26.02
C VAL A 1016 -25.43 -49.74 25.71
N GLU A 1017 -25.02 -50.13 24.49
CA GLU A 1017 -24.71 -51.52 24.12
C GLU A 1017 -23.22 -51.87 24.37
N ASP A 1018 -22.32 -50.88 24.49
CA ASP A 1018 -20.90 -51.05 24.83
C ASP A 1018 -20.58 -50.98 26.35
N GLU A 1019 -21.46 -50.41 27.18
CA GLU A 1019 -21.29 -50.28 28.65
C GLU A 1019 -22.00 -51.41 29.46
N LYS A 1020 -22.17 -52.62 28.89
CA LYS A 1020 -22.92 -53.75 29.51
C LYS A 1020 -22.15 -55.07 29.61
#